data_AF-A0AAN4W558-F1
#
_entry.id   AF-A0AAN4W558-F1
#
_cell.length_a   1.000
_cell.length_b   1.000
_cell.length_c   1.000
_cell.angle_alpha   90.00
_cell.angle_beta   90.00
_cell.angle_gamma   90.00
#
_symmetry.space_group_name_H-M   'P 1'
#
loop_
_entity.id
_entity.type
_entity.pdbx_description
1 polymer ?
#
loop_
_entity_poly.entity_id
_entity_poly.type
_entity_poly.pdbx_seq_one_letter_code
_entity_poly.pdbx_strand_id
1 'polypeptide(L)'
;MIFRGFIDCECQHYKEDCYKVVDIERGTEFFVPKYQLMHYAGIEIGNEYSFSRGKNQNSSFINIKSEPIILDILDCNSVIEDGRNKTQIQAITVNYKGKAVKVRKKKWQLHITKGLTKLKCEVERSLRDGSVVLRNIDNNHPHYEQKKIYDFKVEGIFKKQIKEIEKTFLKLSDEHGGNFEVFAINGQEEIIEKIKTVKCEVTNISGHVKLHQLKSNDPFFEEIKNIIQKDDLFINRYFTKVINKEAIHEINEQDLNKCIKQYKNKESFYIFTYVEKILPAIFKNLISIKRYKDCLNIVEGIIKIEDWIIEKGILKAFPKSTHRKEAKIKAKTAFNKYKNIKIALEKIASHSFLTENDYNELHKKDFKVVVHYIGFIDVDLLDLGILINYIRKIFKDYNFDEDDIYVLNLLAKVVGYKKRIVLGRKDKIDFSLLNTSLDKIEVQIIQTAINLEYIEYLINTKLGRVEEANIILSSLVGHFGLLDKNISGKKRCLFASNYYLDNIQNDHSYCLEWKKDKLNINLIEIENIQSKIANSLNDIISVNQIIKVKLTKKSSAGFDAEYNGIKGFIPTNKIKNRKLKRKKIGDCDIDTNIKCVIYDVYFNYFIGEHIDEEDNNYFFNDHILNSLKIGDKIAGEVKFIEKYGIFVSTKYGDGLLHIKNIFNFVWDESLLDQYFYIKQSIEVEVIEYSSDNKLSLSLLNNKKIQKMYYDYTYYNYEDFDVNFDEVNIKNEDDNKIALLKARYFEQSALFQSSIEEKLSTFEISKLFYSKTNNGRSYLVNIYIQYFTFILQIKFAIDKRHKDSLNTIIAEARKLRESINKETLSQFPDANIVIELVNLFSKFGKTDQESIKFLIEYSYSLEKKGDSTLLSIAKVILSNNIMVSEVKIENENFINTNLTILYKYLSKGVLSLKEEKEDEQKKINDAKISKLKALIKNDENQRMEFKASLLIPHPSEDDLKTLEGLHKQKQKGNCSSGIDKRIDEISGKTAEKRILHSAFKNLCAFANTDGGMLLIGVNDDKTIRGIEEDFNGIKSGKKNLDGYGINFDNLIKKFFGEAFGSLLSYDHIRFQDNKTVFCIEVKPSSHEVFLLVDENGNNAEEVFIRHCSSARQLVGKELVSFIKTKYNSPTNPLLLKEKQDEAQNTNDIKKGSPLTATGNNASC
;
A
#
# COMPACT_ATOMS: atom_id res chain seq x y z
N MET A 1 1.63 -45.66 -65.04
CA MET A 1 0.19 -45.84 -65.32
C MET A 1 -0.57 -44.68 -64.70
N ILE A 2 -1.45 -44.00 -65.45
CA ILE A 2 -2.25 -42.86 -64.95
C ILE A 2 -3.64 -43.40 -64.60
N PHE A 3 -3.96 -43.56 -63.32
CA PHE A 3 -5.33 -43.86 -62.88
C PHE A 3 -6.21 -42.62 -63.02
N ARG A 4 -7.31 -42.71 -63.78
CA ARG A 4 -8.37 -41.70 -63.77
C ARG A 4 -9.40 -42.09 -62.71
N GLY A 5 -9.26 -41.50 -61.52
CA GLY A 5 -10.25 -41.56 -60.44
C GLY A 5 -9.83 -42.49 -59.30
N PHE A 6 -9.58 -41.90 -58.12
CA PHE A 6 -9.60 -42.62 -56.84
C PHE A 6 -10.95 -42.37 -56.19
N ILE A 7 -11.51 -43.38 -55.53
CA ILE A 7 -12.68 -43.19 -54.66
C ILE A 7 -12.14 -43.14 -53.23
N ASP A 8 -12.33 -42.01 -52.54
CA ASP A 8 -12.00 -41.92 -51.12
C ASP A 8 -12.88 -42.86 -50.30
N CYS A 9 -12.34 -43.36 -49.17
CA CYS A 9 -12.92 -44.43 -48.35
C CYS A 9 -14.36 -44.21 -47.85
N GLU A 10 -14.92 -43.00 -47.98
CA GLU A 10 -16.24 -42.62 -47.47
C GLU A 10 -17.41 -42.97 -48.41
N CYS A 11 -17.17 -43.33 -49.68
CA CYS A 11 -18.26 -43.76 -50.58
C CYS A 11 -18.57 -45.27 -50.40
N GLN A 12 -19.61 -45.59 -49.62
CA GLN A 12 -20.00 -46.98 -49.29
C GLN A 12 -20.54 -47.82 -50.47
N HIS A 13 -20.95 -47.21 -51.59
CA HIS A 13 -21.71 -47.89 -52.64
C HIS A 13 -20.91 -48.77 -53.62
N TYR A 14 -19.58 -48.82 -53.56
CA TYR A 14 -18.75 -49.58 -54.54
C TYR A 14 -17.86 -50.68 -53.91
N LYS A 15 -18.12 -51.10 -52.67
CA LYS A 15 -17.17 -51.96 -51.91
C LYS A 15 -17.04 -53.40 -52.39
N GLU A 16 -18.05 -53.99 -53.03
CA GLU A 16 -18.08 -55.45 -53.21
C GLU A 16 -17.11 -55.98 -54.29
N ASP A 17 -16.48 -55.12 -55.10
CA ASP A 17 -15.55 -55.57 -56.13
C ASP A 17 -14.32 -54.66 -56.33
N CYS A 18 -13.64 -54.31 -55.23
CA CYS A 18 -12.42 -53.50 -55.22
C CYS A 18 -11.22 -54.20 -54.53
N TYR A 19 -9.99 -53.80 -54.86
CA TYR A 19 -8.77 -54.07 -54.06
C TYR A 19 -8.48 -52.92 -53.10
N LYS A 20 -7.92 -53.24 -51.91
CA LYS A 20 -7.42 -52.25 -50.95
C LYS A 20 -5.94 -51.95 -51.20
N VAL A 21 -5.63 -50.66 -51.28
CA VAL A 21 -4.39 -50.15 -51.85
C VAL A 21 -3.82 -49.08 -50.92
N VAL A 22 -2.56 -49.20 -50.49
CA VAL A 22 -1.95 -48.25 -49.54
C VAL A 22 -0.80 -47.51 -50.19
N ASP A 23 -0.86 -46.18 -50.19
CA ASP A 23 0.27 -45.32 -50.56
C ASP A 23 1.33 -45.39 -49.45
N ILE A 24 2.51 -45.91 -49.78
CA ILE A 24 3.57 -46.21 -48.80
C ILE A 24 4.21 -44.92 -48.27
N GLU A 25 4.30 -43.87 -49.08
CA GLU A 25 4.91 -42.60 -48.67
C GLU A 25 3.97 -41.81 -47.76
N ARG A 26 2.66 -41.84 -48.02
CA ARG A 26 1.67 -41.04 -47.29
C ARG A 26 0.93 -41.83 -46.20
N GLY A 27 0.96 -43.15 -46.24
CA GLY A 27 0.23 -44.03 -45.31
C GLY A 27 -1.29 -44.02 -45.49
N THR A 28 -1.81 -43.41 -46.55
CA THR A 28 -3.24 -43.29 -46.85
C THR A 28 -3.76 -44.50 -47.62
N GLU A 29 -4.95 -44.99 -47.26
CA GLU A 29 -5.59 -46.16 -47.85
C GLU A 29 -6.66 -45.76 -48.88
N PHE A 30 -6.71 -46.46 -50.01
CA PHE A 30 -7.66 -46.27 -51.10
C PHE A 30 -8.30 -47.61 -51.53
N PHE A 31 -9.47 -47.54 -52.16
CA PHE A 31 -10.10 -48.68 -52.81
C PHE A 31 -10.10 -48.50 -54.33
N VAL A 32 -9.65 -49.51 -55.06
CA VAL A 32 -9.59 -49.50 -56.53
C VAL A 32 -10.44 -50.63 -57.08
N PRO A 33 -11.46 -50.35 -57.91
CA PRO A 33 -12.30 -51.38 -58.52
C PRO A 33 -11.47 -52.41 -59.31
N LYS A 34 -11.74 -53.70 -59.10
CA LYS A 34 -10.95 -54.79 -59.71
C LYS A 34 -10.92 -54.69 -61.24
N TYR A 35 -12.02 -54.29 -61.88
CA TYR A 35 -12.09 -54.11 -63.34
C TYR A 35 -11.12 -53.06 -63.89
N GLN A 36 -10.76 -52.03 -63.10
CA GLN A 36 -9.76 -51.04 -63.52
C GLN A 36 -8.34 -51.62 -63.54
N LEU A 37 -8.12 -52.74 -62.85
CA LEU A 37 -6.87 -53.49 -62.82
C LEU A 37 -6.88 -54.68 -63.80
N MET A 38 -8.05 -55.07 -64.33
CA MET A 38 -8.20 -56.28 -65.15
C MET A 38 -7.52 -56.22 -66.53
N HIS A 39 -7.00 -55.08 -66.98
CA HIS A 39 -6.21 -55.01 -68.22
C HIS A 39 -4.71 -55.36 -68.06
N TYR A 40 -4.24 -55.74 -66.87
CA TYR A 40 -2.81 -56.01 -66.65
C TYR A 40 -2.58 -57.38 -65.97
N ALA A 41 -2.10 -58.35 -66.74
CA ALA A 41 -1.89 -59.74 -66.34
C ALA A 41 -0.67 -60.00 -65.42
N GLY A 42 -0.30 -59.06 -64.53
CA GLY A 42 0.95 -59.17 -63.76
C GLY A 42 0.93 -58.57 -62.35
N ILE A 43 -0.23 -58.25 -61.79
CA ILE A 43 -0.34 -57.65 -60.45
C ILE A 43 -0.66 -58.74 -59.42
N GLU A 44 0.34 -59.08 -58.61
CA GLU A 44 0.24 -59.99 -57.46
C GLU A 44 0.06 -59.23 -56.13
N ILE A 45 -0.73 -59.82 -55.21
CA ILE A 45 -1.02 -59.29 -53.87
C ILE A 45 0.23 -59.39 -52.98
N GLY A 46 0.53 -58.31 -52.25
CA GLY A 46 1.68 -58.19 -51.33
C GLY A 46 2.94 -57.55 -51.94
N ASN A 47 2.97 -57.34 -53.26
CA ASN A 47 4.08 -56.68 -53.96
C ASN A 47 3.89 -55.15 -53.99
N GLU A 48 5.01 -54.43 -53.99
CA GLU A 48 5.05 -52.98 -54.13
C GLU A 48 5.17 -52.59 -55.61
N TYR A 49 4.35 -51.65 -56.05
CA TYR A 49 4.33 -51.17 -57.42
C TYR A 49 4.49 -49.65 -57.45
N SER A 50 5.34 -49.14 -58.36
CA SER A 50 5.53 -47.70 -58.55
C SER A 50 4.51 -47.13 -59.54
N PHE A 51 3.86 -46.02 -59.20
CA PHE A 51 2.90 -45.36 -60.09
C PHE A 51 3.19 -43.87 -60.27
N SER A 52 2.87 -43.33 -61.46
CA SER A 52 3.10 -41.94 -61.87
C SER A 52 1.80 -41.14 -61.90
N ARG A 53 1.67 -40.08 -61.09
CA ARG A 53 0.42 -39.32 -60.95
C ARG A 53 0.44 -38.06 -61.84
N GLY A 54 -0.06 -38.18 -63.07
CA GLY A 54 -0.18 -37.03 -64.00
C GLY A 54 1.17 -36.49 -64.50
N LYS A 55 1.15 -35.36 -65.24
CA LYS A 55 2.29 -34.85 -66.03
C LYS A 55 3.51 -34.38 -65.21
N ASN A 56 3.42 -34.28 -63.88
CA ASN A 56 4.57 -33.94 -63.03
C ASN A 56 5.09 -35.20 -62.31
N GLN A 57 6.36 -35.52 -62.57
CA GLN A 57 7.05 -36.72 -62.11
C GLN A 57 7.27 -36.70 -60.59
N ASN A 58 6.33 -37.27 -59.83
CA ASN A 58 6.63 -37.90 -58.54
C ASN A 58 6.01 -39.30 -58.57
N SER A 59 6.85 -40.33 -58.43
CA SER A 59 6.43 -41.73 -58.36
C SER A 59 6.07 -42.09 -56.92
N SER A 60 4.80 -42.44 -56.67
CA SER A 60 4.36 -42.96 -55.37
C SER A 60 4.38 -44.48 -55.40
N PHE A 61 4.94 -45.13 -54.37
CA PHE A 61 4.88 -46.59 -54.23
C PHE A 61 3.61 -47.00 -53.54
N ILE A 62 2.99 -48.04 -54.06
CA ILE A 62 1.71 -48.53 -53.59
C ILE A 62 1.83 -50.02 -53.31
N ASN A 63 1.34 -50.46 -52.15
CA ASN A 63 1.26 -51.88 -51.79
C ASN A 63 -0.21 -52.35 -51.79
N ILE A 64 -0.47 -53.48 -52.44
CA ILE A 64 -1.79 -54.12 -52.50
C ILE A 64 -1.86 -55.16 -51.39
N LYS A 65 -2.65 -54.88 -50.36
CA LYS A 65 -2.79 -55.77 -49.20
C LYS A 65 -3.92 -56.77 -49.39
N SER A 66 -3.70 -58.02 -48.99
CA SER A 66 -4.78 -59.00 -48.84
C SER A 66 -5.62 -58.66 -47.62
N GLU A 67 -6.93 -58.92 -47.66
CA GLU A 67 -7.72 -58.88 -46.42
C GLU A 67 -7.18 -59.91 -45.40
N PRO A 68 -7.20 -59.58 -44.09
CA PRO A 68 -6.81 -60.52 -43.04
C PRO A 68 -7.61 -61.82 -43.10
N ILE A 69 -6.92 -62.95 -43.02
CA ILE A 69 -7.51 -64.29 -43.09
C ILE A 69 -7.34 -64.97 -41.73
N ILE A 70 -8.41 -65.57 -41.23
CA ILE A 70 -8.38 -66.35 -39.98
C ILE A 70 -8.15 -67.81 -40.36
N LEU A 71 -7.06 -68.39 -39.89
CA LEU A 71 -6.62 -69.73 -40.26
C LEU A 71 -6.59 -70.65 -39.04
N ASP A 72 -6.98 -71.91 -39.21
CA ASP A 72 -6.91 -72.89 -38.14
C ASP A 72 -5.46 -73.29 -37.86
N ILE A 73 -5.11 -73.36 -36.57
CA ILE A 73 -3.77 -73.75 -36.13
C ILE A 73 -3.66 -75.27 -36.14
N LEU A 74 -2.68 -75.80 -36.86
CA LEU A 74 -2.38 -77.23 -36.95
C LEU A 74 -1.34 -77.67 -35.90
N ASP A 75 -0.32 -76.85 -35.68
CA ASP A 75 0.73 -77.12 -34.69
C ASP A 75 1.32 -75.82 -34.14
N CYS A 76 1.37 -75.72 -32.81
CA CYS A 76 1.90 -74.56 -32.11
C CYS A 76 3.42 -74.64 -31.86
N ASN A 77 4.11 -75.75 -32.13
CA ASN A 77 5.51 -75.95 -31.74
C ASN A 77 6.45 -76.16 -32.94
N SER A 78 6.14 -75.51 -34.06
CA SER A 78 6.97 -75.57 -35.26
C SER A 78 8.14 -74.58 -35.21
N VAL A 79 9.10 -74.77 -36.12
CA VAL A 79 10.28 -73.90 -36.29
C VAL A 79 10.47 -73.58 -37.77
N ILE A 80 10.86 -72.34 -38.06
CA ILE A 80 11.25 -71.84 -39.39
C ILE A 80 12.72 -71.40 -39.32
N GLU A 81 13.50 -71.65 -40.36
CA GLU A 81 14.85 -71.11 -40.49
C GLU A 81 14.82 -69.68 -41.04
N ASP A 82 15.47 -68.75 -40.36
CA ASP A 82 15.64 -67.38 -40.84
C ASP A 82 16.70 -67.35 -41.95
N GLY A 83 16.27 -67.15 -43.20
CA GLY A 83 17.12 -67.21 -44.39
C GLY A 83 18.27 -66.18 -44.41
N ARG A 84 18.29 -65.19 -43.51
CA ARG A 84 19.40 -64.23 -43.41
C ARG A 84 20.50 -64.64 -42.41
N ASN A 85 20.16 -65.36 -41.35
CA ASN A 85 21.07 -65.65 -40.23
C ASN A 85 21.21 -67.15 -39.89
N LYS A 86 20.53 -68.06 -40.62
CA LYS A 86 20.46 -69.51 -40.32
C LYS A 86 20.07 -69.84 -38.88
N THR A 87 19.30 -68.97 -38.22
CA THR A 87 18.79 -69.19 -36.87
C THR A 87 17.39 -69.78 -36.91
N GLN A 88 17.15 -70.79 -36.06
CA GLN A 88 15.83 -71.38 -35.88
C GLN A 88 14.90 -70.45 -35.09
N ILE A 89 13.76 -70.08 -35.66
CA ILE A 89 12.74 -69.21 -35.05
C ILE A 89 11.46 -70.03 -34.81
N GLN A 90 10.89 -69.93 -33.61
CA GLN A 90 9.61 -70.59 -33.30
C GLN A 90 8.45 -70.04 -34.14
N ALA A 91 7.60 -70.95 -34.58
CA ALA A 91 6.51 -70.69 -35.50
C ALA A 91 5.25 -71.51 -35.14
N ILE A 92 4.12 -71.10 -35.70
CA ILE A 92 2.84 -71.78 -35.65
C ILE A 92 2.54 -72.27 -37.07
N THR A 93 2.27 -73.55 -37.21
CA THR A 93 1.79 -74.13 -38.48
C THR A 93 0.29 -73.91 -38.56
N VAL A 94 -0.17 -73.27 -39.63
CA VAL A 94 -1.59 -73.01 -39.92
C VAL A 94 -2.02 -73.70 -41.21
N ASN A 95 -3.31 -74.00 -41.33
CA ASN A 95 -3.88 -74.52 -42.57
C ASN A 95 -4.27 -73.37 -43.49
N TYR A 96 -3.57 -73.20 -44.62
CA TYR A 96 -3.94 -72.26 -45.66
C TYR A 96 -4.32 -73.02 -46.94
N LYS A 97 -5.61 -72.98 -47.31
CA LYS A 97 -6.16 -73.66 -48.50
C LYS A 97 -5.77 -75.15 -48.60
N GLY A 98 -5.79 -75.87 -47.48
CA GLY A 98 -5.46 -77.30 -47.42
C GLY A 98 -3.96 -77.61 -47.31
N LYS A 99 -3.09 -76.60 -47.27
CA LYS A 99 -1.63 -76.75 -47.10
C LYS A 99 -1.18 -76.23 -45.75
N ALA A 100 -0.24 -76.97 -45.12
CA ALA A 100 0.40 -76.54 -43.88
C ALA A 100 1.44 -75.44 -44.17
N VAL A 101 1.24 -74.25 -43.61
CA VAL A 101 2.14 -73.10 -43.75
C VAL A 101 2.64 -72.67 -42.37
N LYS A 102 3.96 -72.53 -42.21
CA LYS A 102 4.56 -72.08 -40.95
C LYS A 102 4.59 -70.55 -40.88
N VAL A 103 4.10 -70.00 -39.77
CA VAL A 103 4.01 -68.55 -39.53
C VAL A 103 4.77 -68.20 -38.26
N ARG A 104 5.62 -67.18 -38.30
CA ARG A 104 6.42 -66.76 -37.14
C ARG A 104 5.54 -66.41 -35.93
N LYS A 105 5.89 -66.92 -34.75
CA LYS A 105 5.25 -66.52 -33.48
C LYS A 105 5.57 -65.07 -33.12
N LYS A 106 4.60 -64.36 -32.55
CA LYS A 106 4.85 -63.13 -31.80
C LYS A 106 5.48 -63.46 -30.45
N LYS A 107 6.19 -62.50 -29.83
CA LYS A 107 6.96 -62.81 -28.60
C LYS A 107 6.07 -63.24 -27.44
N TRP A 108 4.88 -62.65 -27.29
CA TRP A 108 3.92 -63.09 -26.28
C TRP A 108 3.38 -64.51 -26.54
N GLN A 109 3.30 -64.95 -27.80
CA GLN A 109 2.87 -66.30 -28.18
C GLN A 109 3.95 -67.38 -27.95
N LEU A 110 5.18 -67.00 -27.61
CA LEU A 110 6.24 -67.96 -27.25
C LEU A 110 5.93 -68.66 -25.93
N HIS A 111 5.24 -67.97 -25.02
CA HIS A 111 4.99 -68.43 -23.65
C HIS A 111 3.53 -68.88 -23.44
N ILE A 112 2.60 -68.45 -24.31
CA ILE A 112 1.17 -68.72 -24.21
C ILE A 112 0.66 -69.28 -25.55
N THR A 113 0.74 -70.59 -25.72
CA THR A 113 0.21 -71.31 -26.91
C THR A 113 -1.01 -72.18 -26.61
N LYS A 114 -1.26 -72.52 -25.34
CA LYS A 114 -2.44 -73.30 -24.94
C LYS A 114 -3.70 -72.45 -25.11
N GLY A 115 -4.65 -72.94 -25.90
CA GLY A 115 -5.97 -72.30 -26.12
C GLY A 115 -6.10 -71.50 -27.42
N LEU A 116 -5.01 -71.28 -28.17
CA LEU A 116 -5.09 -70.68 -29.51
C LEU A 116 -5.53 -71.75 -30.51
N THR A 117 -6.75 -71.65 -31.04
CA THR A 117 -7.29 -72.56 -32.06
C THR A 117 -7.24 -71.98 -33.47
N LYS A 118 -7.23 -70.64 -33.56
CA LYS A 118 -7.21 -69.88 -34.82
C LYS A 118 -6.15 -68.80 -34.74
N LEU A 119 -5.55 -68.46 -35.89
CA LEU A 119 -4.55 -67.41 -36.02
C LEU A 119 -4.94 -66.44 -37.13
N LYS A 120 -5.01 -65.15 -36.82
CA LYS A 120 -5.22 -64.10 -37.83
C LYS A 120 -3.92 -63.79 -38.57
N CYS A 121 -3.90 -64.08 -39.87
CA CYS A 121 -2.75 -63.90 -40.74
C CYS A 121 -3.06 -62.99 -41.93
N GLU A 122 -2.04 -62.40 -42.51
CA GLU A 122 -2.09 -61.66 -43.78
C GLU A 122 -1.12 -62.30 -44.77
N VAL A 123 -1.45 -62.32 -46.06
CA VAL A 123 -0.51 -62.79 -47.09
C VAL A 123 0.54 -61.69 -47.28
N GLU A 124 1.77 -61.97 -46.86
CA GLU A 124 2.89 -61.03 -46.96
C GLU A 124 3.44 -60.99 -48.38
N ARG A 125 3.60 -62.16 -49.01
CA ARG A 125 4.01 -62.30 -50.40
C ARG A 125 3.65 -63.67 -50.94
N SER A 126 3.44 -63.74 -52.24
CA SER A 126 3.31 -65.00 -52.98
C SER A 126 4.66 -65.37 -53.60
N LEU A 127 5.00 -66.64 -53.60
CA LEU A 127 6.21 -67.16 -54.23
C LEU A 127 5.86 -67.69 -55.64
N ARG A 128 6.86 -67.72 -56.54
CA ARG A 128 6.67 -68.11 -57.95
C ARG A 128 6.16 -69.55 -58.14
N ASP A 129 6.29 -70.39 -57.13
CA ASP A 129 5.80 -71.78 -57.09
C ASP A 129 4.34 -71.90 -56.61
N GLY A 130 3.66 -70.77 -56.36
CA GLY A 130 2.29 -70.71 -55.86
C GLY A 130 2.15 -70.92 -54.35
N SER A 131 3.25 -71.04 -53.60
CA SER A 131 3.24 -71.01 -52.13
C SER A 131 3.18 -69.57 -51.60
N VAL A 132 2.71 -69.38 -50.36
CA VAL A 132 2.55 -68.05 -49.75
C VAL A 132 3.36 -67.92 -48.47
N VAL A 133 3.92 -66.74 -48.24
CA VAL A 133 4.46 -66.35 -46.94
C VAL A 133 3.38 -65.60 -46.19
N LEU A 134 2.99 -66.12 -45.04
CA LEU A 134 2.00 -65.50 -44.17
C LEU A 134 2.69 -64.70 -43.07
N ARG A 135 2.14 -63.52 -42.77
CA ARG A 135 2.52 -62.69 -41.63
C ARG A 135 1.48 -62.82 -40.53
N ASN A 136 1.93 -63.14 -39.33
CA ASN A 136 1.08 -63.18 -38.14
C ASN A 136 0.71 -61.75 -37.70
N ILE A 137 -0.57 -61.41 -37.81
CA ILE A 137 -1.12 -60.11 -37.42
C ILE A 137 -2.06 -60.21 -36.22
N ASP A 138 -2.13 -61.37 -35.57
CA ASP A 138 -3.05 -61.62 -34.47
C ASP A 138 -2.68 -60.84 -33.20
N ASN A 139 -3.59 -59.99 -32.73
CA ASN A 139 -3.42 -59.15 -31.55
C ASN A 139 -4.37 -59.57 -30.41
N ASN A 140 -5.10 -60.68 -30.56
CA ASN A 140 -6.02 -61.17 -29.54
C ASN A 140 -5.23 -61.97 -28.49
N HIS A 141 -4.82 -61.30 -27.41
CA HIS A 141 -4.13 -61.96 -26.30
C HIS A 141 -5.17 -62.66 -25.40
N PRO A 142 -4.94 -63.93 -24.99
CA PRO A 142 -5.92 -64.69 -24.19
C PRO A 142 -6.26 -64.07 -22.83
N HIS A 143 -5.30 -63.36 -22.22
CA HIS A 143 -5.43 -62.80 -20.87
C HIS A 143 -5.54 -61.26 -20.81
N TYR A 144 -5.27 -60.55 -21.92
CA TYR A 144 -5.15 -59.09 -21.90
C TYR A 144 -5.89 -58.46 -23.06
N GLU A 145 -6.60 -57.37 -22.80
CA GLU A 145 -7.24 -56.56 -23.83
C GLU A 145 -6.66 -55.16 -23.85
N GLN A 146 -6.55 -54.58 -25.05
CA GLN A 146 -6.06 -53.22 -25.21
C GLN A 146 -7.00 -52.20 -24.53
N LYS A 147 -6.42 -51.20 -23.85
CA LYS A 147 -7.09 -50.16 -23.02
C LYS A 147 -7.76 -50.66 -21.73
N LYS A 148 -7.60 -51.94 -21.35
CA LYS A 148 -8.01 -52.44 -20.03
C LYS A 148 -6.87 -52.35 -19.00
N ILE A 149 -7.25 -52.32 -17.73
CA ILE A 149 -6.35 -52.14 -16.57
C ILE A 149 -6.25 -53.45 -15.81
N TYR A 150 -5.02 -53.87 -15.48
CA TYR A 150 -4.73 -55.10 -14.74
C TYR A 150 -3.69 -54.84 -13.64
N ASP A 151 -3.69 -55.70 -12.62
CA ASP A 151 -2.71 -55.70 -11.54
C ASP A 151 -1.51 -56.59 -11.89
N PHE A 152 -0.29 -56.07 -11.70
CA PHE A 152 0.95 -56.81 -11.93
C PHE A 152 1.80 -56.83 -10.67
N LYS A 153 2.49 -57.94 -10.39
CA LYS A 153 3.39 -58.07 -9.26
C LYS A 153 4.77 -57.51 -9.60
N VAL A 154 5.38 -56.78 -8.67
CA VAL A 154 6.72 -56.19 -8.87
C VAL A 154 7.80 -57.18 -8.43
N GLU A 155 8.70 -57.53 -9.35
CA GLU A 155 9.81 -58.47 -9.11
C GLU A 155 11.16 -57.75 -8.95
N GLY A 156 11.26 -56.49 -9.40
CA GLY A 156 12.48 -55.70 -9.22
C GLY A 156 12.57 -54.47 -10.12
N ILE A 157 13.75 -53.87 -10.16
CA ILE A 157 14.07 -52.62 -10.87
C ILE A 157 15.35 -52.80 -11.68
N PHE A 158 15.42 -52.18 -12.86
CA PHE A 158 16.66 -52.06 -13.63
C PHE A 158 16.69 -50.75 -14.43
N LYS A 159 17.86 -50.39 -14.94
CA LYS A 159 18.04 -49.19 -15.77
C LYS A 159 18.34 -49.55 -17.21
N LYS A 160 17.82 -48.78 -18.16
CA LYS A 160 18.10 -48.88 -19.59
C LYS A 160 18.43 -47.52 -20.18
N GLN A 161 19.43 -47.47 -21.05
CA GLN A 161 19.72 -46.29 -21.86
C GLN A 161 18.71 -46.22 -23.01
N ILE A 162 17.98 -45.11 -23.11
CA ILE A 162 17.09 -44.84 -24.25
C ILE A 162 17.50 -43.49 -24.83
N LYS A 163 18.17 -43.53 -25.99
CA LYS A 163 18.91 -42.38 -26.56
C LYS A 163 20.01 -41.94 -25.56
N GLU A 164 20.15 -40.63 -25.31
CA GLU A 164 21.15 -40.06 -24.38
C GLU A 164 20.70 -40.02 -22.91
N ILE A 165 19.53 -40.58 -22.57
CA ILE A 165 18.95 -40.49 -21.22
C ILE A 165 18.84 -41.89 -20.60
N GLU A 166 19.42 -42.06 -19.42
CA GLU A 166 19.24 -43.27 -18.59
C GLU A 166 17.85 -43.24 -17.95
N LYS A 167 17.06 -44.30 -18.13
CA LYS A 167 15.71 -44.42 -17.56
C LYS A 167 15.57 -45.68 -16.70
N THR A 168 14.79 -45.57 -15.63
CA THR A 168 14.48 -46.66 -14.69
C THR A 168 13.20 -47.39 -15.10
N PHE A 169 13.24 -48.72 -15.04
CA PHE A 169 12.14 -49.62 -15.36
C PHE A 169 11.85 -50.57 -14.20
N LEU A 170 10.57 -50.91 -14.03
CA LEU A 170 10.12 -51.99 -13.16
C LEU A 170 10.04 -53.29 -13.95
N LYS A 171 10.51 -54.38 -13.33
CA LYS A 171 10.28 -55.74 -13.79
C LYS A 171 9.02 -56.27 -13.12
N LEU A 172 8.07 -56.69 -13.93
CA LEU A 172 6.75 -57.12 -13.49
C LEU A 172 6.50 -58.59 -13.85
N SER A 173 5.73 -59.28 -13.02
CA SER A 173 5.20 -60.62 -13.28
C SER A 173 3.67 -60.63 -13.14
N ASP A 174 3.02 -61.57 -13.83
CA ASP A 174 1.59 -61.86 -13.64
C ASP A 174 1.36 -63.25 -13.03
N GLU A 175 0.10 -63.57 -12.74
CA GLU A 175 -0.33 -64.89 -12.24
C GLU A 175 -0.25 -66.02 -13.28
N HIS A 176 0.01 -65.69 -14.55
CA HIS A 176 0.11 -66.61 -15.68
C HIS A 176 1.56 -66.88 -16.12
N GLY A 177 2.56 -66.39 -15.35
CA GLY A 177 3.98 -66.59 -15.63
C GLY A 177 4.57 -65.66 -16.70
N GLY A 178 3.84 -64.63 -17.12
CA GLY A 178 4.30 -63.57 -18.02
C GLY A 178 5.23 -62.59 -17.31
N ASN A 179 6.29 -62.16 -18.02
CA ASN A 179 7.23 -61.14 -17.55
C ASN A 179 7.06 -59.86 -18.37
N PHE A 180 6.86 -58.72 -17.71
CA PHE A 180 6.64 -57.42 -18.34
C PHE A 180 7.61 -56.37 -17.81
N GLU A 181 7.73 -55.27 -18.56
CA GLU A 181 8.48 -54.10 -18.13
C GLU A 181 7.66 -52.83 -18.32
N VAL A 182 7.76 -51.92 -17.35
CA VAL A 182 7.10 -50.62 -17.41
C VAL A 182 8.02 -49.55 -16.85
N PHE A 183 7.86 -48.30 -17.28
CA PHE A 183 8.59 -47.18 -16.69
C PHE A 183 8.26 -47.07 -15.20
N ALA A 184 9.30 -46.94 -14.38
CA ALA A 184 9.14 -46.57 -12.98
C ALA A 184 8.72 -45.09 -12.90
N ILE A 185 7.83 -44.78 -11.96
CA ILE A 185 7.53 -43.40 -11.57
C ILE A 185 8.78 -42.85 -10.85
N ASN A 186 9.08 -41.56 -10.98
CA ASN A 186 10.28 -40.97 -10.35
C ASN A 186 10.29 -41.19 -8.83
N GLY A 187 11.38 -41.73 -8.30
CA GLY A 187 11.55 -42.00 -6.87
C GLY A 187 10.92 -43.31 -6.39
N GLN A 188 10.21 -44.03 -7.26
CA GLN A 188 9.63 -45.33 -6.94
C GLN A 188 10.72 -46.38 -6.63
N GLU A 189 11.94 -46.16 -7.11
CA GLU A 189 13.13 -46.96 -6.76
C GLU A 189 13.43 -47.01 -5.26
N GLU A 190 13.09 -45.97 -4.48
CA GLU A 190 13.42 -45.88 -3.05
C GLU A 190 12.44 -46.65 -2.15
N ILE A 191 11.28 -47.07 -2.68
CA ILE A 191 10.25 -47.80 -1.93
C ILE A 191 9.86 -49.13 -2.58
N ILE A 192 10.67 -49.63 -3.51
CA ILE A 192 10.39 -50.87 -4.26
C ILE A 192 10.08 -52.06 -3.34
N GLU A 193 10.76 -52.16 -2.18
CA GLU A 193 10.54 -53.21 -1.19
C GLU A 193 9.13 -53.18 -0.56
N LYS A 194 8.46 -52.02 -0.60
CA LYS A 194 7.10 -51.83 -0.06
C LYS A 194 6.02 -52.03 -1.13
N ILE A 195 6.37 -52.00 -2.41
CA ILE A 195 5.42 -52.11 -3.52
C ILE A 195 5.33 -53.57 -3.98
N LYS A 196 4.27 -54.26 -3.56
CA LYS A 196 4.02 -55.64 -3.98
C LYS A 196 3.37 -55.75 -5.37
N THR A 197 2.49 -54.81 -5.71
CA THR A 197 1.74 -54.80 -6.97
C THR A 197 1.58 -53.38 -7.52
N VAL A 198 1.47 -53.25 -8.85
CA VAL A 198 1.20 -52.00 -9.57
C VAL A 198 0.09 -52.18 -10.60
N LYS A 199 -0.73 -51.14 -10.79
CA LYS A 199 -1.79 -51.11 -11.81
C LYS A 199 -1.25 -50.61 -13.13
N CYS A 200 -1.44 -51.39 -14.19
CA CYS A 200 -1.03 -51.00 -15.53
C CYS A 200 -2.18 -51.08 -16.53
N GLU A 201 -2.27 -50.08 -17.40
CA GLU A 201 -3.11 -50.10 -18.59
C GLU A 201 -2.36 -50.79 -19.74
N VAL A 202 -3.03 -51.69 -20.44
CA VAL A 202 -2.49 -52.34 -21.64
C VAL A 202 -2.66 -51.42 -22.84
N THR A 203 -1.63 -50.63 -23.15
CA THR A 203 -1.69 -49.63 -24.22
C THR A 203 -1.73 -50.22 -25.63
N ASN A 204 -1.05 -51.34 -25.86
CA ASN A 204 -0.95 -51.97 -27.18
C ASN A 204 -0.55 -53.45 -27.04
N ILE A 205 -1.20 -54.32 -27.80
CA ILE A 205 -0.87 -55.74 -27.95
C ILE A 205 -0.48 -55.96 -29.41
N SER A 206 0.83 -56.06 -29.66
CA SER A 206 1.37 -56.34 -30.97
C SER A 206 2.34 -57.51 -30.85
N GLY A 207 3.65 -57.29 -31.02
CA GLY A 207 4.69 -58.29 -30.75
C GLY A 207 4.89 -58.59 -29.27
N HIS A 208 4.59 -57.60 -28.41
CA HIS A 208 4.64 -57.66 -26.95
C HIS A 208 3.41 -56.95 -26.37
N VAL A 209 3.08 -57.24 -25.12
CA VAL A 209 2.11 -56.47 -24.34
C VAL A 209 2.81 -55.22 -23.80
N LYS A 210 2.42 -54.03 -24.27
CA LYS A 210 2.97 -52.76 -23.80
C LYS A 210 2.12 -52.20 -22.67
N LEU A 211 2.76 -51.96 -21.53
CA LEU A 211 2.11 -51.46 -20.32
C LEU A 211 2.38 -49.98 -20.12
N HIS A 212 1.39 -49.26 -19.59
CA HIS A 212 1.53 -47.93 -19.02
C HIS A 212 1.08 -47.98 -17.57
N GLN A 213 2.01 -47.70 -16.65
CA GLN A 213 1.71 -47.69 -15.22
C GLN A 213 0.75 -46.53 -14.92
N LEU A 214 -0.39 -46.83 -14.29
CA LEU A 214 -1.25 -45.81 -13.73
C LEU A 214 -0.61 -45.30 -12.44
N LYS A 215 -0.66 -43.99 -12.18
CA LYS A 215 -0.10 -43.38 -10.95
C LYS A 215 -0.59 -44.14 -9.72
N SER A 216 0.26 -45.00 -9.15
CA SER A 216 0.14 -45.48 -7.78
C SER A 216 0.63 -44.38 -6.84
N ASN A 217 0.13 -44.37 -5.60
CA ASN A 217 0.44 -43.39 -4.54
C ASN A 217 1.86 -42.82 -4.66
N ASP A 218 1.96 -41.49 -4.64
CA ASP A 218 3.25 -40.79 -4.73
C ASP A 218 4.17 -41.24 -3.58
N PRO A 219 5.38 -41.76 -3.88
CA PRO A 219 6.31 -42.26 -2.86
C PRO A 219 6.76 -41.19 -1.86
N PHE A 220 6.67 -39.91 -2.22
CA PHE A 220 7.05 -38.78 -1.38
C PHE A 220 5.87 -38.13 -0.67
N PHE A 221 4.65 -38.69 -0.78
CA PHE A 221 3.49 -38.15 -0.08
C PHE A 221 3.60 -38.40 1.42
N GLU A 222 3.54 -37.31 2.19
CA GLU A 222 3.50 -37.33 3.64
C GLU A 222 2.28 -36.53 4.11
N GLU A 223 1.59 -36.96 5.16
CA GLU A 223 0.49 -36.18 5.73
C GLU A 223 1.02 -34.98 6.51
N ILE A 224 0.32 -33.84 6.46
CA ILE A 224 0.79 -32.60 7.10
C ILE A 224 1.06 -32.82 8.60
N LYS A 225 0.26 -33.64 9.28
CA LYS A 225 0.41 -33.93 10.72
C LYS A 225 1.76 -34.55 11.08
N ASN A 226 2.37 -35.29 10.14
CA ASN A 226 3.68 -35.90 10.31
C ASN A 226 4.82 -34.91 9.99
N ILE A 227 4.55 -33.88 9.19
CA ILE A 227 5.50 -32.81 8.84
C ILE A 227 5.67 -31.84 10.02
N ILE A 228 4.56 -31.37 10.59
CA ILE A 228 4.54 -30.38 11.69
C ILE A 228 4.46 -31.00 13.10
N GLN A 229 4.80 -32.29 13.24
CA GLN A 229 4.92 -32.99 14.53
C GLN A 229 3.67 -32.93 15.44
N LYS A 230 2.47 -33.11 14.88
CA LYS A 230 1.17 -33.09 15.60
C LYS A 230 0.82 -31.78 16.34
N ASP A 231 1.09 -30.64 15.71
CA ASP A 231 0.54 -29.35 16.15
C ASP A 231 -0.97 -29.25 15.80
N ASP A 232 -1.82 -29.86 16.63
CA ASP A 232 -3.26 -29.97 16.37
C ASP A 232 -3.95 -28.61 16.21
N LEU A 233 -3.45 -27.56 16.88
CA LEU A 233 -3.98 -26.20 16.76
C LEU A 233 -3.68 -25.60 15.38
N PHE A 234 -2.45 -25.69 14.91
CA PHE A 234 -2.10 -25.22 13.57
C PHE A 234 -2.88 -25.97 12.48
N ILE A 235 -2.95 -27.30 12.59
CA ILE A 235 -3.61 -28.16 11.60
C ILE A 235 -5.08 -27.79 11.50
N ASN A 236 -5.80 -27.78 12.63
CA ASN A 236 -7.23 -27.49 12.62
C ASN A 236 -7.55 -26.09 12.13
N ARG A 237 -6.69 -25.12 12.45
CA ARG A 237 -6.96 -23.71 12.15
C ARG A 237 -6.59 -23.29 10.73
N TYR A 238 -5.51 -23.83 10.18
CA TYR A 238 -4.95 -23.35 8.91
C TYR A 238 -4.92 -24.40 7.82
N PHE A 239 -4.81 -25.69 8.14
CA PHE A 239 -4.79 -26.76 7.14
C PHE A 239 -6.19 -27.36 6.89
N THR A 240 -6.89 -27.78 7.94
CA THR A 240 -8.21 -28.43 7.82
C THR A 240 -9.22 -27.52 7.14
N LYS A 241 -9.20 -26.22 7.47
CA LYS A 241 -10.06 -25.21 6.81
C LYS A 241 -9.79 -25.09 5.31
N VAL A 242 -8.53 -25.12 4.90
CA VAL A 242 -8.12 -25.09 3.48
C VAL A 242 -8.66 -26.32 2.75
N ILE A 243 -8.48 -27.51 3.32
CA ILE A 243 -8.93 -28.76 2.69
C ILE A 243 -10.46 -28.87 2.63
N ASN A 244 -11.17 -28.34 3.63
CA ASN A 244 -12.63 -28.32 3.68
C ASN A 244 -13.25 -27.17 2.87
N LYS A 245 -12.43 -26.25 2.31
CA LYS A 245 -12.89 -25.03 1.64
C LYS A 245 -13.74 -24.13 2.55
N GLU A 246 -13.47 -24.16 3.86
CA GLU A 246 -14.18 -23.39 4.88
C GLU A 246 -13.52 -22.03 5.11
N ALA A 247 -14.25 -20.94 4.82
CA ALA A 247 -13.91 -19.55 5.17
C ALA A 247 -12.53 -19.06 4.68
N ILE A 248 -12.32 -19.05 3.35
CA ILE A 248 -11.10 -18.51 2.73
C ILE A 248 -11.48 -17.68 1.49
N HIS A 249 -11.79 -16.40 1.69
CA HIS A 249 -12.15 -15.50 0.58
C HIS A 249 -10.94 -14.81 -0.07
N GLU A 250 -9.75 -14.89 0.54
CA GLU A 250 -8.58 -14.09 0.16
C GLU A 250 -7.48 -14.88 -0.56
N ILE A 251 -7.72 -16.16 -0.86
CA ILE A 251 -6.77 -17.03 -1.58
C ILE A 251 -7.23 -17.20 -3.02
N ASN A 252 -6.29 -17.13 -3.97
CA ASN A 252 -6.56 -17.42 -5.37
C ASN A 252 -7.23 -18.80 -5.52
N GLU A 253 -8.42 -18.81 -6.12
CA GLU A 253 -9.23 -20.03 -6.21
C GLU A 253 -8.53 -21.15 -7.00
N GLN A 254 -7.70 -20.80 -7.99
CA GLN A 254 -6.94 -21.77 -8.77
C GLN A 254 -5.89 -22.49 -7.91
N ASP A 255 -5.13 -21.75 -7.10
CA ASP A 255 -4.12 -22.31 -6.21
C ASP A 255 -4.75 -23.14 -5.09
N LEU A 256 -5.87 -22.68 -4.53
CA LEU A 256 -6.66 -23.40 -3.54
C LEU A 256 -7.16 -24.74 -4.08
N ASN A 257 -7.86 -24.72 -5.22
CA ASN A 257 -8.40 -25.93 -5.85
C ASN A 257 -7.27 -26.90 -6.25
N LYS A 258 -6.12 -26.38 -6.71
CA LYS A 258 -4.92 -27.18 -7.01
C LYS A 258 -4.38 -27.87 -5.77
N CYS A 259 -4.21 -27.17 -4.66
CA CYS A 259 -3.72 -27.74 -3.41
C CYS A 259 -4.65 -28.83 -2.88
N ILE A 260 -5.96 -28.58 -2.85
CA ILE A 260 -6.98 -29.54 -2.40
C ILE A 260 -6.96 -30.80 -3.27
N LYS A 261 -6.88 -30.63 -4.60
CA LYS A 261 -6.83 -31.75 -5.54
C LYS A 261 -5.57 -32.60 -5.33
N GLN A 262 -4.41 -31.97 -5.20
CA GLN A 262 -3.14 -32.67 -4.95
C GLN A 262 -3.20 -33.47 -3.64
N TYR A 263 -3.72 -32.87 -2.56
CA TYR A 263 -3.84 -33.54 -1.27
C TYR A 263 -4.82 -34.72 -1.32
N LYS A 264 -6.02 -34.54 -1.89
CA LYS A 264 -7.04 -35.61 -2.02
C LYS A 264 -6.53 -36.79 -2.87
N ASN A 265 -5.71 -36.50 -3.87
CA ASN A 265 -5.09 -37.51 -4.74
C ASN A 265 -3.80 -38.13 -4.17
N LYS A 266 -3.39 -37.76 -2.94
CA LYS A 266 -2.13 -38.19 -2.30
C LYS A 266 -0.89 -37.89 -3.16
N GLU A 267 -0.81 -36.69 -3.73
CA GLU A 267 0.35 -36.19 -4.48
C GLU A 267 1.22 -35.29 -3.60
N SER A 268 2.52 -35.59 -3.44
CA SER A 268 3.46 -34.86 -2.56
C SER A 268 3.59 -33.36 -2.86
N PHE A 269 3.34 -32.97 -4.11
CA PHE A 269 3.41 -31.58 -4.56
C PHE A 269 2.42 -30.63 -3.87
N TYR A 270 1.43 -31.15 -3.15
CA TYR A 270 0.54 -30.30 -2.33
C TYR A 270 1.34 -29.47 -1.32
N ILE A 271 2.46 -29.98 -0.80
CA ILE A 271 3.30 -29.33 0.20
C ILE A 271 3.86 -28.02 -0.35
N PHE A 272 4.40 -28.05 -1.58
CA PHE A 272 4.92 -26.85 -2.25
C PHE A 272 3.80 -25.84 -2.51
N THR A 273 2.64 -26.28 -3.04
CA THR A 273 1.51 -25.37 -3.25
C THR A 273 1.04 -24.74 -1.93
N TYR A 274 0.98 -25.52 -0.87
CA TYR A 274 0.53 -25.07 0.45
C TYR A 274 1.49 -24.03 1.06
N VAL A 275 2.80 -24.31 1.07
CA VAL A 275 3.79 -23.43 1.69
C VAL A 275 4.14 -22.20 0.83
N GLU A 276 4.10 -22.31 -0.50
CA GLU A 276 4.50 -21.22 -1.40
C GLU A 276 3.34 -20.29 -1.79
N LYS A 277 2.09 -20.74 -1.71
CA LYS A 277 0.91 -19.97 -2.17
C LYS A 277 -0.13 -19.76 -1.08
N ILE A 278 -0.51 -20.82 -0.37
CA ILE A 278 -1.64 -20.77 0.57
C ILE A 278 -1.24 -20.08 1.88
N LEU A 279 -0.19 -20.54 2.56
CA LEU A 279 0.25 -19.97 3.83
C LEU A 279 0.69 -18.49 3.72
N PRO A 280 1.43 -18.06 2.67
CA PRO A 280 1.78 -16.65 2.49
C PRO A 280 0.56 -15.75 2.26
N ALA A 281 -0.45 -16.23 1.53
CA ALA A 281 -1.70 -15.47 1.34
C ALA A 281 -2.47 -15.29 2.67
N ILE A 282 -2.56 -16.35 3.48
CA ILE A 282 -3.14 -16.27 4.83
C ILE A 282 -2.34 -15.30 5.72
N PHE A 283 -1.01 -15.38 5.67
CA PHE A 283 -0.11 -14.47 6.39
C PHE A 283 -0.37 -13.00 6.00
N LYS A 284 -0.45 -12.71 4.69
CA LYS A 284 -0.70 -11.36 4.16
C LYS A 284 -2.03 -10.78 4.65
N ASN A 285 -3.10 -11.59 4.68
CA ASN A 285 -4.34 -11.11 5.27
C ASN A 285 -4.18 -10.86 6.78
N LEU A 286 -3.66 -11.83 7.54
CA LEU A 286 -3.54 -11.69 8.99
C LEU A 286 -2.69 -10.48 9.41
N ILE A 287 -1.65 -10.15 8.64
CA ILE A 287 -0.81 -8.99 8.91
C ILE A 287 -1.54 -7.67 8.60
N SER A 288 -2.35 -7.60 7.53
CA SER A 288 -3.18 -6.43 7.21
C SER A 288 -4.14 -6.05 8.34
N ILE A 289 -4.74 -7.06 8.98
CA ILE A 289 -5.64 -6.90 10.13
C ILE A 289 -4.91 -6.93 11.47
N LYS A 290 -3.56 -6.85 11.47
CA LYS A 290 -2.69 -6.72 12.65
C LYS A 290 -2.81 -7.86 13.68
N ARG A 291 -3.11 -9.08 13.23
CA ARG A 291 -3.20 -10.28 14.08
C ARG A 291 -1.82 -10.96 14.24
N TYR A 292 -0.88 -10.27 14.90
CA TYR A 292 0.52 -10.69 14.97
C TYR A 292 0.74 -12.08 15.57
N LYS A 293 -0.02 -12.47 16.60
CA LYS A 293 0.07 -13.83 17.20
C LYS A 293 -0.31 -14.93 16.21
N ASP A 294 -1.29 -14.67 15.36
CA ASP A 294 -1.73 -15.63 14.35
C ASP A 294 -0.75 -15.67 13.18
N CYS A 295 -0.18 -14.52 12.82
CA CYS A 295 0.95 -14.44 11.88
C CYS A 295 2.13 -15.28 12.36
N LEU A 296 2.48 -15.21 13.65
CA LEU A 296 3.57 -15.99 14.24
C LEU A 296 3.33 -17.51 14.07
N ASN A 297 2.10 -17.98 14.34
CA ASN A 297 1.74 -19.39 14.15
C ASN A 297 1.89 -19.83 12.68
N ILE A 298 1.49 -18.99 11.71
CA ILE A 298 1.68 -19.27 10.29
C ILE A 298 3.17 -19.37 9.95
N VAL A 299 3.96 -18.39 10.38
CA VAL A 299 5.40 -18.32 10.13
C VAL A 299 6.13 -19.53 10.71
N GLU A 300 5.79 -19.96 11.92
CA GLU A 300 6.34 -21.19 12.51
C GLU A 300 5.98 -22.43 11.70
N GLY A 301 4.75 -22.52 11.21
CA GLY A 301 4.33 -23.60 10.31
C GLY A 301 5.12 -23.61 9.00
N ILE A 302 5.33 -22.45 8.38
CA ILE A 302 6.14 -22.31 7.17
C ILE A 302 7.57 -22.77 7.43
N ILE A 303 8.21 -22.30 8.51
CA ILE A 303 9.58 -22.69 8.88
C ILE A 303 9.69 -24.21 9.02
N LYS A 304 8.77 -24.85 9.76
CA LYS A 304 8.77 -26.31 9.95
C LYS A 304 8.62 -27.07 8.62
N ILE A 305 7.76 -26.59 7.71
CA ILE A 305 7.53 -27.23 6.41
C ILE A 305 8.75 -27.04 5.49
N GLU A 306 9.32 -25.84 5.42
CA GLU A 306 10.50 -25.55 4.59
C GLU A 306 11.73 -26.33 5.07
N ASP A 307 11.93 -26.45 6.38
CA ASP A 307 12.98 -27.28 6.98
C ASP A 307 12.81 -28.75 6.59
N TRP A 308 11.58 -29.26 6.70
CA TRP A 308 11.25 -30.62 6.27
C TRP A 308 11.52 -30.84 4.76
N ILE A 309 11.21 -29.86 3.90
CA ILE A 309 11.52 -29.93 2.46
C ILE A 309 13.04 -30.06 2.23
N ILE A 310 13.84 -29.32 2.98
CA ILE A 310 15.31 -29.32 2.87
C ILE A 310 15.90 -30.65 3.33
N GLU A 311 15.34 -31.27 4.37
CA GLU A 311 15.88 -32.47 5.02
C GLU A 311 15.37 -33.81 4.46
N LYS A 312 14.06 -33.96 4.20
CA LYS A 312 13.40 -35.27 4.02
C LYS A 312 13.48 -35.87 2.62
N GLY A 313 14.24 -35.22 1.73
CA GLY A 313 14.51 -35.75 0.39
C GLY A 313 13.37 -35.58 -0.62
N ILE A 314 12.25 -34.90 -0.27
CA ILE A 314 11.15 -34.59 -1.20
C ILE A 314 11.63 -33.85 -2.47
N LEU A 315 12.75 -33.11 -2.37
CA LEU A 315 13.40 -32.48 -3.52
C LEU A 315 13.78 -33.49 -4.62
N LYS A 316 13.92 -34.78 -4.31
CA LYS A 316 14.14 -35.85 -5.30
C LYS A 316 12.91 -36.13 -6.17
N ALA A 317 11.71 -35.68 -5.78
CA ALA A 317 10.52 -35.75 -6.61
C ALA A 317 10.68 -35.00 -7.95
N PHE A 318 11.60 -34.02 -8.02
CA PHE A 318 11.93 -33.34 -9.26
C PHE A 318 12.89 -34.17 -10.15
N PRO A 319 12.52 -34.47 -11.41
CA PRO A 319 13.32 -35.34 -12.28
C PRO A 319 14.70 -34.76 -12.62
N LYS A 320 14.78 -33.46 -12.95
CA LYS A 320 16.02 -32.80 -13.38
C LYS A 320 16.83 -32.29 -12.20
N SER A 321 18.14 -32.52 -12.20
CA SER A 321 19.07 -32.06 -11.15
C SER A 321 19.11 -30.54 -10.98
N THR A 322 18.86 -29.77 -12.05
CA THR A 322 18.74 -28.31 -12.02
C THR A 322 17.54 -27.87 -11.16
N HIS A 323 16.36 -28.41 -11.42
CA HIS A 323 15.15 -28.11 -10.65
C HIS A 323 15.29 -28.48 -9.17
N ARG A 324 16.02 -29.56 -8.84
CA ARG A 324 16.32 -29.92 -7.43
C ARG A 324 17.14 -28.84 -6.73
N LYS A 325 18.16 -28.32 -7.42
CA LYS A 325 19.02 -27.25 -6.88
C LYS A 325 18.21 -25.96 -6.70
N GLU A 326 17.39 -25.61 -7.68
CA GLU A 326 16.51 -24.43 -7.64
C GLU A 326 15.50 -24.52 -6.49
N ALA A 327 14.74 -25.62 -6.39
CA ALA A 327 13.79 -25.82 -5.30
C ALA A 327 14.47 -25.82 -3.92
N LYS A 328 15.71 -26.35 -3.82
CA LYS A 328 16.50 -26.29 -2.58
C LYS A 328 16.93 -24.88 -2.21
N ILE A 329 17.38 -24.09 -3.18
CA ILE A 329 17.76 -22.68 -2.96
C ILE A 329 16.53 -21.91 -2.50
N LYS A 330 15.41 -22.10 -3.21
CA LYS A 330 14.12 -21.49 -2.93
C LYS A 330 13.64 -21.78 -1.49
N ALA A 331 13.62 -23.04 -1.08
CA ALA A 331 13.25 -23.45 0.27
C ALA A 331 14.18 -22.87 1.33
N LYS A 332 15.50 -22.82 1.08
CA LYS A 332 16.47 -22.20 2.01
C LYS A 332 16.28 -20.70 2.15
N THR A 333 16.02 -20.00 1.04
CA THR A 333 15.74 -18.56 1.06
C THR A 333 14.43 -18.28 1.82
N ALA A 334 13.38 -19.07 1.55
CA ALA A 334 12.11 -19.00 2.29
C ALA A 334 12.30 -19.21 3.79
N PHE A 335 13.02 -20.27 4.17
CA PHE A 335 13.33 -20.59 5.55
C PHE A 335 14.02 -19.43 6.28
N ASN A 336 15.08 -18.86 5.68
CA ASN A 336 15.80 -17.73 6.26
C ASN A 336 14.92 -16.48 6.36
N LYS A 337 14.12 -16.19 5.32
CA LYS A 337 13.14 -15.10 5.34
C LYS A 337 12.19 -15.21 6.52
N TYR A 338 11.51 -16.35 6.63
CA TYR A 338 10.50 -16.55 7.66
C TYR A 338 11.11 -16.62 9.06
N LYS A 339 12.37 -17.05 9.20
CA LYS A 339 13.12 -16.93 10.45
C LYS A 339 13.35 -15.47 10.87
N ASN A 340 13.71 -14.60 9.93
CA ASN A 340 13.88 -13.17 10.22
C ASN A 340 12.53 -12.50 10.55
N ILE A 341 11.47 -12.84 9.81
CA ILE A 341 10.10 -12.38 10.09
C ILE A 341 9.64 -12.85 11.47
N LYS A 342 9.93 -14.10 11.86
CA LYS A 342 9.59 -14.66 13.18
C LYS A 342 10.16 -13.79 14.29
N ILE A 343 11.45 -13.46 14.22
CA ILE A 343 12.13 -12.64 15.24
C ILE A 343 11.48 -11.25 15.34
N ALA A 344 11.15 -10.63 14.21
CA ALA A 344 10.47 -9.34 14.19
C ALA A 344 9.06 -9.41 14.82
N LEU A 345 8.27 -10.45 14.47
CA LEU A 345 6.93 -10.64 15.01
C LEU A 345 6.92 -11.00 16.49
N GLU A 346 7.89 -11.77 16.98
CA GLU A 346 8.05 -12.06 18.42
C GLU A 346 8.25 -10.77 19.20
N LYS A 347 9.04 -9.82 18.66
CA LYS A 347 9.22 -8.50 19.26
C LYS A 347 7.92 -7.69 19.22
N ILE A 348 7.25 -7.59 18.06
CA ILE A 348 5.97 -6.86 17.94
C ILE A 348 4.89 -7.43 18.87
N ALA A 349 4.83 -8.76 19.01
CA ALA A 349 3.84 -9.43 19.85
C ALA A 349 4.14 -9.32 21.36
N SER A 350 5.40 -9.09 21.74
CA SER A 350 5.80 -8.94 23.14
C SER A 350 5.74 -7.48 23.62
N HIS A 351 6.17 -6.52 22.80
CA HIS A 351 6.15 -5.09 23.13
C HIS A 351 5.87 -4.26 21.87
N SER A 352 5.11 -3.18 22.03
CA SER A 352 4.79 -2.28 20.91
C SER A 352 5.93 -1.33 20.55
N PHE A 353 6.93 -1.11 21.41
CA PHE A 353 8.05 -0.18 21.15
C PHE A 353 9.39 -0.86 21.41
N LEU A 354 10.41 -0.57 20.58
CA LEU A 354 11.79 -1.03 20.78
C LEU A 354 12.65 0.06 21.42
N THR A 355 13.54 -0.33 22.32
CA THR A 355 14.61 0.52 22.83
C THR A 355 15.81 0.54 21.86
N GLU A 356 16.75 1.46 22.05
CA GLU A 356 18.00 1.47 21.26
C GLU A 356 18.78 0.16 21.42
N ASN A 357 18.75 -0.44 22.62
CA ASN A 357 19.36 -1.74 22.87
C ASN A 357 18.67 -2.86 22.11
N ASP A 358 17.34 -2.86 22.03
CA ASP A 358 16.59 -3.85 21.25
C ASP A 358 16.96 -3.79 19.77
N TYR A 359 17.06 -2.58 19.20
CA TYR A 359 17.49 -2.43 17.80
C TYR A 359 18.92 -2.95 17.59
N ASN A 360 19.84 -2.67 18.51
CA ASN A 360 21.21 -3.19 18.45
C ASN A 360 21.26 -4.72 18.57
N GLU A 361 20.40 -5.33 19.40
CA GLU A 361 20.27 -6.78 19.50
C GLU A 361 19.71 -7.41 18.21
N LEU A 362 18.70 -6.78 17.60
CA LEU A 362 18.14 -7.22 16.32
C LEU A 362 19.17 -7.11 15.19
N HIS A 363 19.93 -6.01 15.15
CA HIS A 363 21.02 -5.82 14.19
C HIS A 363 22.06 -6.95 14.24
N LYS A 364 22.50 -7.33 15.44
CA LYS A 364 23.47 -8.42 15.63
C LYS A 364 22.97 -9.76 15.09
N LYS A 365 21.65 -9.96 15.02
CA LYS A 365 21.05 -11.18 14.47
C LYS A 365 21.03 -11.14 12.95
N ASP A 366 20.53 -10.05 12.35
CA ASP A 366 20.54 -9.74 10.91
C ASP A 366 19.84 -8.37 10.70
N PHE A 367 20.44 -7.42 9.96
CA PHE A 367 19.82 -6.11 9.67
C PHE A 367 18.45 -6.24 8.98
N LYS A 368 18.22 -7.33 8.22
CA LYS A 368 16.92 -7.66 7.59
C LYS A 368 15.78 -7.74 8.60
N VAL A 369 16.05 -8.16 9.84
CA VAL A 369 15.04 -8.26 10.91
C VAL A 369 14.44 -6.89 11.23
N VAL A 370 15.26 -5.83 11.22
CA VAL A 370 14.80 -4.46 11.51
C VAL A 370 13.86 -3.95 10.43
N VAL A 371 14.14 -4.27 9.17
CA VAL A 371 13.26 -3.92 8.05
C VAL A 371 11.89 -4.57 8.20
N HIS A 372 11.85 -5.85 8.60
CA HIS A 372 10.59 -6.53 8.90
C HIS A 372 9.83 -5.91 10.07
N TYR A 373 10.55 -5.57 11.14
CA TYR A 373 9.93 -4.92 12.29
C TYR A 373 9.24 -3.62 11.87
N ILE A 374 9.98 -2.71 11.20
CA ILE A 374 9.45 -1.43 10.73
C ILE A 374 8.31 -1.64 9.72
N GLY A 375 8.42 -2.63 8.85
CA GLY A 375 7.39 -2.94 7.85
C GLY A 375 6.08 -3.39 8.45
N PHE A 376 6.11 -4.28 9.45
CA PHE A 376 4.90 -4.88 10.03
C PHE A 376 4.24 -4.06 11.12
N ILE A 377 5.01 -3.27 11.86
CA ILE A 377 4.46 -2.46 12.95
C ILE A 377 3.62 -1.29 12.44
N ASP A 378 2.60 -0.90 13.19
CA ASP A 378 1.85 0.33 12.91
C ASP A 378 2.75 1.55 13.10
N VAL A 379 2.62 2.54 12.20
CA VAL A 379 3.43 3.77 12.25
C VAL A 379 3.19 4.56 13.53
N ASP A 380 1.97 4.52 14.07
CA ASP A 380 1.60 5.21 15.31
C ASP A 380 2.20 4.55 16.56
N LEU A 381 2.69 3.31 16.43
CA LEU A 381 3.38 2.56 17.49
C LEU A 381 4.91 2.59 17.33
N LEU A 382 5.44 3.30 16.32
CA LEU A 382 6.88 3.48 16.18
C LEU A 382 7.36 4.66 17.03
N ASP A 383 8.38 4.41 17.86
CA ASP A 383 9.20 5.49 18.39
C ASP A 383 10.21 5.94 17.31
N LEU A 384 9.81 6.95 16.53
CA LEU A 384 10.62 7.48 15.45
C LEU A 384 11.90 8.18 15.95
N GLY A 385 11.92 8.70 17.18
CA GLY A 385 13.12 9.32 17.75
C GLY A 385 14.22 8.28 17.99
N ILE A 386 13.86 7.17 18.64
CA ILE A 386 14.77 6.04 18.87
C ILE A 386 15.22 5.44 17.52
N LEU A 387 14.30 5.26 16.58
CA LEU A 387 14.62 4.71 15.26
C LEU A 387 15.62 5.60 14.50
N ILE A 388 15.43 6.92 14.51
CA ILE A 388 16.35 7.87 13.87
C ILE A 388 17.74 7.78 14.52
N ASN A 389 17.83 7.78 15.85
CA ASN A 389 19.10 7.67 16.57
C ASN A 389 19.84 6.37 16.21
N TYR A 390 19.12 5.25 16.17
CA TYR A 390 19.66 3.97 15.76
C TYR A 390 20.18 3.97 14.30
N ILE A 391 19.38 4.47 13.34
CA ILE A 391 19.80 4.54 11.93
C ILE A 391 21.06 5.40 11.76
N ARG A 392 21.11 6.56 12.42
CA ARG A 392 22.28 7.45 12.38
C ARG A 392 23.52 6.79 12.96
N LYS A 393 23.38 6.06 14.07
CA LYS A 393 24.48 5.31 14.69
C LYS A 393 25.03 4.23 13.75
N ILE A 394 24.15 3.42 13.17
CA ILE A 394 24.56 2.39 12.21
C ILE A 394 25.25 3.02 11.00
N PHE A 395 24.70 4.08 10.44
CA PHE A 395 25.28 4.67 9.23
C PHE A 395 26.67 5.25 9.43
N LYS A 396 27.01 5.56 10.68
CA LYS A 396 28.34 6.00 11.12
C LYS A 396 29.28 4.82 11.41
N ASP A 397 28.79 3.81 12.13
CA ASP A 397 29.63 2.77 12.74
C ASP A 397 29.74 1.49 11.89
N TYR A 398 28.81 1.26 10.95
CA TYR A 398 28.72 0.04 10.16
C TYR A 398 29.14 0.27 8.71
N ASN A 399 29.98 -0.63 8.19
CA ASN A 399 30.38 -0.65 6.79
C ASN A 399 29.47 -1.61 6.03
N PHE A 400 28.55 -1.05 5.25
CA PHE A 400 27.57 -1.81 4.48
C PHE A 400 28.22 -2.53 3.31
N ASP A 401 27.97 -3.84 3.19
CA ASP A 401 28.38 -4.62 2.04
C ASP A 401 27.32 -4.57 0.91
N GLU A 402 27.57 -5.29 -0.20
CA GLU A 402 26.63 -5.33 -1.32
C GLU A 402 25.27 -5.99 -0.99
N ASP A 403 25.21 -6.93 -0.05
CA ASP A 403 23.95 -7.54 0.41
C ASP A 403 23.17 -6.53 1.28
N ASP A 404 23.86 -5.64 2.00
CA ASP A 404 23.21 -4.59 2.80
C ASP A 404 22.63 -3.44 1.98
N ILE A 405 23.24 -3.09 0.84
CA ILE A 405 22.71 -2.07 -0.09
C ILE A 405 21.28 -2.45 -0.52
N TYR A 406 21.03 -3.74 -0.73
CA TYR A 406 19.69 -4.25 -1.00
C TYR A 406 18.73 -4.02 0.17
N VAL A 407 19.16 -4.32 1.39
CA VAL A 407 18.34 -4.15 2.60
C VAL A 407 18.02 -2.67 2.85
N LEU A 408 18.98 -1.77 2.58
CA LEU A 408 18.79 -0.32 2.63
C LEU A 408 17.77 0.16 1.59
N ASN A 409 17.80 -0.39 0.38
CA ASN A 409 16.78 -0.12 -0.64
C ASN A 409 15.38 -0.54 -0.21
N LEU A 410 15.26 -1.73 0.38
CA LEU A 410 14.00 -2.22 0.92
C LEU A 410 13.51 -1.33 2.07
N LEU A 411 14.41 -0.93 2.96
CA LEU A 411 14.11 -0.02 4.06
C LEU A 411 13.60 1.33 3.55
N ALA A 412 14.26 1.93 2.55
CA ALA A 412 13.81 3.19 1.93
C ALA A 412 12.36 3.08 1.43
N LYS A 413 12.03 1.96 0.75
CA LYS A 413 10.68 1.73 0.23
C LYS A 413 9.65 1.50 1.33
N VAL A 414 10.00 0.74 2.38
CA VAL A 414 9.14 0.52 3.55
C VAL A 414 8.83 1.85 4.25
N VAL A 415 9.86 2.67 4.50
CA VAL A 415 9.71 4.00 5.10
C VAL A 415 8.86 4.91 4.20
N GLY A 416 9.13 4.91 2.89
CA GLY A 416 8.34 5.65 1.91
C GLY A 416 6.86 5.24 1.88
N TYR A 417 6.56 3.95 2.07
CA TYR A 417 5.18 3.46 2.20
C TYR A 417 4.53 3.95 3.50
N LYS A 418 5.21 3.83 4.65
CA LYS A 418 4.71 4.35 5.93
C LYS A 418 4.44 5.85 5.84
N LYS A 419 5.33 6.60 5.19
CA LYS A 419 5.14 8.02 4.88
C LYS A 419 3.86 8.23 4.07
N ARG A 420 3.63 7.48 2.99
CA ARG A 420 2.38 7.59 2.20
C ARG A 420 1.13 7.28 3.00
N ILE A 421 1.14 6.32 3.93
CA ILE A 421 0.01 6.08 4.83
C ILE A 421 -0.25 7.30 5.72
N VAL A 422 0.80 7.85 6.34
CA VAL A 422 0.70 9.04 7.20
C VAL A 422 0.22 10.25 6.40
N LEU A 423 0.76 10.46 5.20
CA LEU A 423 0.36 11.53 4.29
C LEU A 423 -1.05 11.31 3.70
N GLY A 424 -1.48 10.07 3.48
CA GLY A 424 -2.82 9.74 2.99
C GLY A 424 -3.92 10.02 4.02
N ARG A 425 -3.58 10.06 5.31
CA ARG A 425 -4.48 10.61 6.36
C ARG A 425 -4.68 12.14 6.22
N LYS A 426 -3.96 12.81 5.31
CA LYS A 426 -3.88 14.28 5.14
C LYS A 426 -4.70 14.85 3.97
N ASP A 427 -5.70 14.18 3.42
CA ASP A 427 -6.45 14.68 2.24
C ASP A 427 -7.03 16.12 2.39
N LYS A 428 -6.96 16.74 3.58
CA LYS A 428 -7.32 18.15 3.83
C LYS A 428 -6.15 19.10 4.19
N ILE A 429 -4.99 18.62 4.63
CA ILE A 429 -3.94 19.47 5.23
C ILE A 429 -2.98 20.03 4.18
N ASP A 430 -2.55 19.21 3.21
CA ASP A 430 -1.68 19.62 2.10
C ASP A 430 -2.34 20.65 1.17
N PHE A 431 -3.65 20.84 1.31
CA PHE A 431 -4.52 21.57 0.39
C PHE A 431 -5.30 22.71 1.03
N SER A 432 -5.20 22.86 2.34
CA SER A 432 -5.73 23.98 3.10
C SER A 432 -4.96 25.24 2.72
N LEU A 433 -5.62 26.13 1.99
CA LEU A 433 -5.08 27.40 1.49
C LEU A 433 -4.79 28.42 2.61
N LEU A 434 -4.81 28.00 3.86
CA LEU A 434 -5.08 28.88 4.98
C LEU A 434 -3.85 29.06 5.86
N ASN A 435 -3.63 30.32 6.23
CA ASN A 435 -2.73 30.81 7.29
C ASN A 435 -3.16 30.33 8.71
N THR A 436 -3.66 29.10 8.87
CA THR A 436 -4.38 28.63 10.08
C THR A 436 -3.39 27.96 10.97
N SER A 437 -3.55 28.12 12.27
CA SER A 437 -2.93 27.21 13.23
C SER A 437 -3.45 25.81 12.93
N LEU A 438 -2.54 24.91 12.58
CA LEU A 438 -2.83 23.49 12.47
C LEU A 438 -3.37 22.99 13.82
N ASP A 439 -4.37 22.11 13.77
CA ASP A 439 -4.85 21.47 14.99
C ASP A 439 -3.80 20.48 15.55
N LYS A 440 -4.03 19.98 16.77
CA LYS A 440 -3.07 19.07 17.42
C LYS A 440 -2.83 17.77 16.65
N ILE A 441 -3.86 17.24 15.98
CA ILE A 441 -3.79 16.00 15.20
C ILE A 441 -3.01 16.26 13.92
N GLU A 442 -3.29 17.36 13.22
CA GLU A 442 -2.58 17.79 12.01
C GLU A 442 -1.08 18.00 12.29
N VAL A 443 -0.75 18.67 13.41
CA VAL A 443 0.64 18.84 13.85
C VAL A 443 1.31 17.49 14.08
N GLN A 444 0.64 16.55 14.74
CA GLN A 444 1.19 15.21 15.00
C GLN A 444 1.43 14.44 13.68
N ILE A 445 0.48 14.47 12.75
CA ILE A 445 0.61 13.81 11.44
C ILE A 445 1.78 14.41 10.64
N ILE A 446 1.91 15.73 10.61
CA ILE A 446 3.02 16.41 9.92
C ILE A 446 4.36 16.07 10.58
N GLN A 447 4.43 16.07 11.92
CA GLN A 447 5.66 15.73 12.64
C GLN A 447 6.10 14.28 12.37
N THR A 448 5.15 13.33 12.33
CA THR A 448 5.42 11.94 11.96
C THR A 448 5.93 11.84 10.52
N ALA A 449 5.34 12.59 9.59
CA ALA A 449 5.79 12.62 8.20
C ALA A 449 7.22 13.17 8.06
N ILE A 450 7.55 14.28 8.73
CA ILE A 450 8.90 14.87 8.75
C ILE A 450 9.94 13.87 9.26
N ASN A 451 9.62 13.16 10.34
CA ASN A 451 10.53 12.15 10.90
C ASN A 451 10.78 10.99 9.92
N LEU A 452 9.75 10.53 9.21
CA LEU A 452 9.89 9.50 8.18
C LEU A 452 10.66 10.01 6.95
N GLU A 453 10.40 11.24 6.50
CA GLU A 453 11.16 11.88 5.43
C GLU A 453 12.64 12.04 5.81
N TYR A 454 12.94 12.36 7.08
CA TYR A 454 14.32 12.43 7.55
C TYR A 454 15.02 11.08 7.52
N ILE A 455 14.33 10.00 7.92
CA ILE A 455 14.85 8.63 7.80
C ILE A 455 15.12 8.30 6.33
N GLU A 456 14.18 8.59 5.43
CA GLU A 456 14.31 8.35 4.00
C GLU A 456 15.46 9.16 3.38
N TYR A 457 15.64 10.41 3.80
CA TYR A 457 16.77 11.26 3.43
C TYR A 457 18.11 10.65 3.85
N LEU A 458 18.23 10.20 5.10
CA LEU A 458 19.44 9.55 5.60
C LEU A 458 19.77 8.30 4.76
N ILE A 459 18.77 7.47 4.45
CA ILE A 459 18.96 6.24 3.66
C ILE A 459 19.42 6.56 2.24
N ASN A 460 18.76 7.50 1.56
CA ASN A 460 19.13 7.87 0.19
C ASN A 460 20.51 8.54 0.11
N THR A 461 20.86 9.35 1.12
CA THR A 461 22.22 9.91 1.25
C THR A 461 23.26 8.79 1.40
N LYS A 462 22.99 7.78 2.23
CA LYS A 462 23.90 6.64 2.41
C LYS A 462 24.02 5.77 1.15
N LEU A 463 22.97 5.69 0.34
CA LEU A 463 22.95 5.03 -0.96
C LEU A 463 23.61 5.85 -2.09
N GLY A 464 24.05 7.10 -1.82
CA GLY A 464 24.64 7.98 -2.85
C GLY A 464 23.62 8.60 -3.81
N ARG A 465 22.33 8.56 -3.49
CA ARG A 465 21.24 9.10 -4.31
C ARG A 465 20.99 10.57 -4.00
N VAL A 466 21.93 11.42 -4.41
CA VAL A 466 21.91 12.87 -4.13
C VAL A 466 20.61 13.52 -4.61
N GLU A 467 20.16 13.20 -5.83
CA GLU A 467 18.96 13.82 -6.40
C GLU A 467 17.69 13.45 -5.62
N GLU A 468 17.47 12.16 -5.33
CA GLU A 468 16.31 11.71 -4.55
C GLU A 468 16.37 12.24 -3.11
N ALA A 469 17.55 12.26 -2.49
CA ALA A 469 17.73 12.85 -1.17
C ALA A 469 17.33 14.33 -1.15
N ASN A 470 17.67 15.10 -2.19
CA ASN A 470 17.29 16.50 -2.30
C ASN A 470 15.79 16.74 -2.58
N ILE A 471 15.13 15.84 -3.32
CA ILE A 471 13.66 15.87 -3.46
C ILE A 471 12.99 15.64 -2.09
N ILE A 472 13.48 14.67 -1.32
CA ILE A 472 12.98 14.38 0.03
C ILE A 472 13.26 15.56 0.97
N LEU A 473 14.47 16.14 0.91
CA LEU A 473 14.84 17.33 1.68
C LEU A 473 13.91 18.50 1.41
N SER A 474 13.60 18.77 0.14
CA SER A 474 12.62 19.78 -0.25
C SER A 474 11.25 19.52 0.38
N SER A 475 10.74 18.30 0.28
CA SER A 475 9.46 17.90 0.88
C SER A 475 9.47 18.11 2.40
N LEU A 476 10.53 17.65 3.06
CA LEU A 476 10.74 17.75 4.50
C LEU A 476 10.75 19.21 4.97
N VAL A 477 11.54 20.06 4.32
CA VAL A 477 11.64 21.49 4.68
C VAL A 477 10.30 22.20 4.46
N GLY A 478 9.59 21.86 3.38
CA GLY A 478 8.25 22.37 3.11
C GLY A 478 7.25 21.99 4.21
N HIS A 479 7.22 20.72 4.62
CA HIS A 479 6.38 20.25 5.73
C HIS A 479 6.78 20.85 7.08
N PHE A 480 8.08 21.03 7.34
CA PHE A 480 8.56 21.72 8.53
C PHE A 480 8.07 23.17 8.58
N GLY A 481 8.05 23.85 7.42
CA GLY A 481 7.47 25.19 7.29
C GLY A 481 5.99 25.26 7.68
N LEU A 482 5.20 24.19 7.50
CA LEU A 482 3.80 24.16 7.94
C LEU A 482 3.66 24.24 9.47
N LEU A 483 4.62 23.69 10.21
CA LEU A 483 4.65 23.70 11.68
C LEU A 483 5.09 25.04 12.27
N ASP A 484 5.72 25.92 11.48
CA ASP A 484 6.13 27.24 11.95
C ASP A 484 4.90 28.13 12.21
N LYS A 485 4.88 28.81 13.36
CA LYS A 485 3.79 29.73 13.72
C LYS A 485 3.91 31.07 13.02
N ASN A 486 5.11 31.46 12.57
CA ASN A 486 5.37 32.75 11.95
C ASN A 486 5.38 32.64 10.41
N ILE A 487 4.61 33.50 9.75
CA ILE A 487 4.54 33.61 8.28
C ILE A 487 5.94 33.80 7.66
N SER A 488 6.81 34.57 8.32
CA SER A 488 8.19 34.76 7.85
C SER A 488 8.98 33.44 7.82
N GLY A 489 8.81 32.59 8.83
CA GLY A 489 9.39 31.25 8.87
C GLY A 489 8.83 30.32 7.81
N LYS A 490 7.51 30.34 7.60
CA LYS A 490 6.85 29.59 6.51
C LYS A 490 7.42 29.97 5.14
N LYS A 491 7.51 31.27 4.86
CA LYS A 491 8.10 31.81 3.63
C LYS A 491 9.51 31.24 3.44
N ARG A 492 10.40 31.42 4.43
CA ARG A 492 11.80 30.94 4.35
C ARG A 492 11.89 29.46 3.99
N CYS A 493 11.07 28.61 4.61
CA CYS A 493 11.03 27.18 4.30
C CYS A 493 10.59 26.89 2.87
N LEU A 494 9.57 27.60 2.35
CA LEU A 494 9.11 27.43 0.97
C LEU A 494 10.18 27.83 -0.05
N PHE A 495 10.89 28.95 0.19
CA PHE A 495 11.98 29.38 -0.67
C PHE A 495 13.11 28.35 -0.70
N ALA A 496 13.57 27.89 0.48
CA ALA A 496 14.58 26.85 0.59
C ALA A 496 14.17 25.56 -0.13
N SER A 497 12.92 25.12 0.05
CA SER A 497 12.38 23.93 -0.61
C SER A 497 12.46 24.04 -2.13
N ASN A 498 11.98 25.16 -2.71
CA ASN A 498 12.10 25.36 -4.16
C ASN A 498 13.55 25.44 -4.63
N TYR A 499 14.42 26.12 -3.88
CA TYR A 499 15.85 26.21 -4.20
C TYR A 499 16.52 24.84 -4.28
N TYR A 500 16.21 23.92 -3.36
CA TYR A 500 16.73 22.55 -3.39
C TYR A 500 16.27 21.77 -4.64
N LEU A 501 15.03 21.97 -5.10
CA LEU A 501 14.54 21.36 -6.34
C LEU A 501 15.18 21.96 -7.60
N ASP A 502 15.50 23.26 -7.60
CA ASP A 502 16.22 23.89 -8.72
C ASP A 502 17.70 23.48 -8.77
N ASN A 503 18.25 23.02 -7.65
CA ASN A 503 19.66 22.65 -7.47
C ASN A 503 19.82 21.22 -6.95
N ILE A 504 19.03 20.30 -7.53
CA ILE A 504 18.89 18.91 -7.09
C ILE A 504 20.20 18.09 -7.12
N GLN A 505 21.20 18.53 -7.88
CA GLN A 505 22.49 17.86 -8.01
C GLN A 505 23.51 18.29 -6.93
N ASN A 506 23.25 19.40 -6.23
CA ASN A 506 24.19 19.96 -5.26
C ASN A 506 24.05 19.29 -3.89
N ASP A 507 25.11 19.29 -3.08
CA ASP A 507 25.03 18.83 -1.70
C ASP A 507 24.41 19.92 -0.81
N HIS A 508 23.31 19.59 -0.13
CA HIS A 508 22.60 20.46 0.82
C HIS A 508 22.55 19.87 2.23
N SER A 509 23.46 18.94 2.55
CA SER A 509 23.48 18.22 3.83
C SER A 509 23.66 19.11 5.06
N TYR A 510 24.24 20.30 4.90
CA TYR A 510 24.39 21.32 5.95
C TYR A 510 23.04 21.83 6.51
N CYS A 511 21.95 21.68 5.76
CA CYS A 511 20.63 22.20 6.15
C CYS A 511 20.03 21.46 7.35
N LEU A 512 20.39 20.19 7.58
CA LEU A 512 19.75 19.34 8.59
C LEU A 512 20.68 19.09 9.77
N GLU A 513 20.23 19.46 10.96
CA GLU A 513 20.96 19.26 12.20
C GLU A 513 20.11 18.48 13.21
N TRP A 514 20.58 17.31 13.62
CA TRP A 514 19.92 16.56 14.70
C TRP A 514 20.57 16.89 16.05
N LYS A 515 19.84 17.60 16.91
CA LYS A 515 20.30 18.04 18.23
C LYS A 515 19.23 17.75 19.28
N LYS A 516 19.62 17.21 20.44
CA LYS A 516 18.73 16.90 21.58
C LYS A 516 17.48 16.08 21.16
N ASP A 517 17.69 15.02 20.40
CA ASP A 517 16.64 14.11 19.90
C ASP A 517 15.54 14.78 19.05
N LYS A 518 15.89 15.90 18.40
CA LYS A 518 15.01 16.62 17.49
C LYS A 518 15.76 17.07 16.24
N LEU A 519 15.02 17.06 15.13
CA LEU A 519 15.48 17.64 13.88
C LEU A 519 15.35 19.16 13.93
N ASN A 520 16.45 19.85 13.69
CA ASN A 520 16.51 21.29 13.46
C ASN A 520 16.90 21.54 12.00
N ILE A 521 16.30 22.58 11.41
CA ILE A 521 16.60 23.00 10.03
C ILE A 521 17.35 24.34 10.10
N ASN A 522 18.55 24.37 9.53
CA ASN A 522 19.38 25.56 9.43
C ASN A 522 19.26 26.18 8.03
N LEU A 523 18.68 27.38 7.94
CA LEU A 523 18.41 28.07 6.67
C LEU A 523 19.29 29.30 6.45
N ILE A 524 20.35 29.51 7.25
CA ILE A 524 21.17 30.73 7.21
C ILE A 524 21.83 30.95 5.84
N GLU A 525 22.37 29.89 5.22
CA GLU A 525 22.98 30.02 3.88
C GLU A 525 21.96 30.42 2.82
N ILE A 526 20.75 29.88 2.90
CA ILE A 526 19.64 30.22 2.00
C ILE A 526 19.21 31.67 2.20
N GLU A 527 19.17 32.16 3.44
CA GLU A 527 18.91 33.58 3.74
C GLU A 527 20.00 34.51 3.16
N ASN A 528 21.26 34.08 3.20
CA ASN A 528 22.36 34.80 2.58
C ASN A 528 22.26 34.81 1.05
N ILE A 529 21.80 33.72 0.43
CA ILE A 529 21.55 33.66 -1.02
C ILE A 529 20.40 34.60 -1.39
N GLN A 530 19.28 34.53 -0.66
CA GLN A 530 18.11 35.37 -0.91
C GLN A 530 18.45 36.86 -0.77
N SER A 531 19.23 37.23 0.25
CA SER A 531 19.68 38.61 0.44
C SER A 531 20.69 39.09 -0.60
N LYS A 532 21.61 38.22 -1.07
CA LYS A 532 22.51 38.54 -2.19
C LYS A 532 21.73 38.80 -3.48
N ILE A 533 20.76 37.94 -3.80
CA ILE A 533 19.87 38.11 -4.96
C ILE A 533 19.09 39.42 -4.86
N ALA A 534 18.55 39.73 -3.67
CA ALA A 534 17.83 40.97 -3.43
C ALA A 534 18.72 42.23 -3.52
N ASN A 535 20.02 42.12 -3.22
CA ASN A 535 20.97 43.24 -3.23
C ASN A 535 21.67 43.46 -4.59
N SER A 536 21.69 42.47 -5.50
CA SER A 536 22.18 42.62 -6.89
C SER A 536 21.20 43.39 -7.79
N LEU A 537 20.68 44.51 -7.29
CA LEU A 537 19.60 45.35 -7.81
C LEU A 537 19.78 45.95 -9.22
N ASN A 538 20.85 45.63 -9.95
CA ASN A 538 21.06 46.12 -11.32
C ASN A 538 20.49 45.18 -12.41
N ASP A 539 20.13 43.93 -12.10
CA ASP A 539 19.68 42.91 -13.07
C ASP A 539 18.29 42.31 -12.75
N ILE A 540 17.34 43.08 -12.21
CA ILE A 540 15.97 42.59 -12.02
C ILE A 540 15.33 42.39 -13.39
N ILE A 541 14.97 41.14 -13.72
CA ILE A 541 14.13 40.84 -14.90
C ILE A 541 12.80 41.57 -14.71
N SER A 542 12.55 42.58 -15.54
CA SER A 542 11.28 43.29 -15.55
C SER A 542 10.28 42.61 -16.49
N VAL A 543 8.99 42.67 -16.15
CA VAL A 543 7.93 42.20 -17.02
C VAL A 543 7.97 43.00 -18.33
N ASN A 544 7.88 42.30 -19.46
CA ASN A 544 8.08 42.77 -20.83
C ASN A 544 9.54 42.99 -21.28
N GLN A 545 10.54 42.77 -20.42
CA GLN A 545 11.95 42.83 -20.84
C GLN A 545 12.30 41.68 -21.78
N ILE A 546 13.13 41.97 -22.79
CA ILE A 546 13.70 40.97 -23.67
C ILE A 546 15.03 40.51 -23.08
N ILE A 547 15.18 39.20 -22.88
CA ILE A 547 16.38 38.58 -22.32
C ILE A 547 16.80 37.39 -23.19
N LYS A 548 18.12 37.18 -23.31
CA LYS A 548 18.70 36.02 -23.99
C LYS A 548 18.87 34.89 -22.98
N VAL A 549 18.20 33.76 -23.21
CA VAL A 549 18.14 32.64 -22.26
C VAL A 549 18.67 31.36 -22.89
N LYS A 550 19.17 30.46 -22.03
CA LYS A 550 19.61 29.13 -22.41
C LYS A 550 18.52 28.11 -22.07
N LEU A 551 18.04 27.37 -23.07
CA LEU A 551 17.10 26.25 -22.90
C LEU A 551 17.87 25.00 -22.49
N THR A 552 17.47 24.41 -21.37
CA THR A 552 18.19 23.28 -20.75
C THR A 552 17.47 21.95 -20.92
N LYS A 553 16.13 21.95 -20.94
CA LYS A 553 15.33 20.72 -21.07
C LYS A 553 14.02 20.98 -21.83
N LYS A 554 13.64 20.05 -22.70
CA LYS A 554 12.37 20.05 -23.45
C LYS A 554 11.40 19.03 -22.84
N SER A 555 10.21 19.49 -22.44
CA SER A 555 9.07 18.65 -22.04
C SER A 555 7.90 18.78 -23.03
N SER A 556 6.83 18.01 -22.85
CA SER A 556 5.57 18.19 -23.60
C SER A 556 5.00 19.61 -23.43
N ALA A 557 5.10 20.17 -22.22
CA ALA A 557 4.54 21.45 -21.85
C ALA A 557 5.34 22.67 -22.35
N GLY A 558 6.64 22.54 -22.64
CA GLY A 558 7.49 23.68 -23.00
C GLY A 558 8.98 23.40 -22.83
N PHE A 559 9.78 24.45 -22.64
CA PHE A 559 11.22 24.36 -22.34
C PHE A 559 11.52 24.96 -20.97
N ASP A 560 12.37 24.28 -20.19
CA ASP A 560 13.04 24.89 -19.05
C ASP A 560 14.15 25.80 -19.57
N ALA A 561 14.29 26.98 -18.97
CA ALA A 561 15.18 28.04 -19.40
C ALA A 561 15.98 28.60 -18.22
N GLU A 562 17.14 29.19 -18.53
CA GLU A 562 18.02 29.81 -17.55
C GLU A 562 18.58 31.14 -18.06
N TYR A 563 18.65 32.13 -17.17
CA TYR A 563 19.22 33.45 -17.41
C TYR A 563 20.07 33.88 -16.21
N ASN A 564 21.39 34.01 -16.36
CA ASN A 564 22.29 34.42 -15.26
C ASN A 564 22.06 33.64 -13.93
N GLY A 565 21.80 32.33 -14.01
CA GLY A 565 21.48 31.48 -12.85
C GLY A 565 20.02 31.50 -12.40
N ILE A 566 19.20 32.41 -12.94
CA ILE A 566 17.76 32.49 -12.70
C ILE A 566 17.05 31.43 -13.54
N LYS A 567 16.24 30.58 -12.91
CA LYS A 567 15.47 29.54 -13.59
C LYS A 567 14.15 30.11 -14.14
N GLY A 568 13.67 29.54 -15.23
CA GLY A 568 12.40 29.93 -15.83
C GLY A 568 11.84 28.89 -16.80
N PHE A 569 10.72 29.23 -17.42
CA PHE A 569 10.02 28.33 -18.33
C PHE A 569 9.41 29.04 -19.54
N ILE A 570 9.39 28.37 -20.68
CA ILE A 570 8.77 28.85 -21.91
C ILE A 570 7.69 27.85 -22.34
N PRO A 571 6.40 28.17 -22.15
CA PRO A 571 5.28 27.30 -22.51
C PRO A 571 5.21 27.01 -24.01
N THR A 572 4.81 25.80 -24.41
CA THR A 572 4.72 25.37 -25.81
C THR A 572 3.81 26.28 -26.65
N ASN A 573 2.71 26.81 -26.07
CA ASN A 573 1.81 27.76 -26.74
C ASN A 573 2.44 29.16 -26.93
N LYS A 574 3.48 29.50 -26.16
CA LYS A 574 4.27 30.73 -26.24
C LYS A 574 5.52 30.59 -27.11
N ILE A 575 5.69 29.46 -27.79
CA ILE A 575 6.76 29.23 -28.77
C ILE A 575 6.22 29.46 -30.18
N LYS A 576 6.77 30.42 -30.90
CA LYS A 576 6.37 30.70 -32.29
C LYS A 576 7.11 29.81 -33.28
N ASN A 577 8.41 29.59 -33.05
CA ASN A 577 9.28 28.85 -33.92
C ASN A 577 8.88 27.37 -34.09
N ARG A 578 8.70 26.94 -35.34
CA ARG A 578 8.28 25.55 -35.68
C ARG A 578 9.36 24.51 -35.37
N LYS A 579 10.65 24.84 -35.46
CA LYS A 579 11.75 23.90 -35.21
C LYS A 579 11.84 23.58 -33.71
N LEU A 580 11.75 24.58 -32.85
CA LEU A 580 11.69 24.39 -31.39
C LEU A 580 10.47 23.57 -30.96
N LYS A 581 9.29 23.80 -31.58
CA LYS A 581 8.09 23.00 -31.31
C LYS A 581 8.24 21.51 -31.65
N ARG A 582 9.00 21.18 -32.70
CA ARG A 582 9.22 19.80 -33.18
C ARG A 582 10.43 19.11 -32.52
N LYS A 583 11.17 19.80 -31.65
CA LYS A 583 12.29 19.21 -30.93
C LYS A 583 11.82 18.05 -30.04
N LYS A 584 12.58 16.96 -30.03
CA LYS A 584 12.31 15.80 -29.18
C LYS A 584 12.41 16.19 -27.70
N ILE A 585 11.59 15.53 -26.87
CA ILE A 585 11.63 15.63 -25.41
C ILE A 585 13.00 15.14 -24.91
N GLY A 586 13.56 15.81 -23.91
CA GLY A 586 14.87 15.50 -23.35
C GLY A 586 15.73 16.75 -23.17
N ASP A 587 16.98 16.53 -22.75
CA ASP A 587 17.93 17.60 -22.49
C ASP A 587 18.32 18.35 -23.76
N CYS A 588 18.63 19.63 -23.59
CA CYS A 588 19.06 20.49 -24.68
C CYS A 588 19.98 21.61 -24.20
N ASP A 589 20.69 22.19 -25.15
CA ASP A 589 21.50 23.39 -24.93
C ASP A 589 21.26 24.32 -26.12
N ILE A 590 20.33 25.27 -25.95
CA ILE A 590 19.91 26.19 -27.02
C ILE A 590 19.80 27.60 -26.47
N ASP A 591 20.49 28.56 -27.08
CA ASP A 591 20.27 29.97 -26.82
C ASP A 591 19.09 30.54 -27.62
N THR A 592 18.24 31.35 -26.99
CA THR A 592 17.14 32.05 -27.66
C THR A 592 16.74 33.33 -26.93
N ASN A 593 16.14 34.29 -27.66
CA ASN A 593 15.58 35.50 -27.07
C ASN A 593 14.12 35.30 -26.68
N ILE A 594 13.80 35.71 -25.46
CA ILE A 594 12.43 35.68 -24.95
C ILE A 594 12.02 37.03 -24.42
N LYS A 595 10.71 37.30 -24.47
CA LYS A 595 10.07 38.36 -23.70
C LYS A 595 9.61 37.78 -22.37
N CYS A 596 10.07 38.34 -21.25
CA CYS A 596 9.55 37.97 -19.93
C CYS A 596 8.08 38.40 -19.82
N VAL A 597 7.18 37.46 -19.56
CA VAL A 597 5.73 37.69 -19.41
C VAL A 597 5.35 37.75 -17.94
N ILE A 598 5.92 36.88 -17.13
CA ILE A 598 5.67 36.79 -15.69
C ILE A 598 7.01 36.64 -15.00
N TYR A 599 7.20 37.36 -13.90
CA TYR A 599 8.36 37.21 -13.05
C TYR A 599 7.91 37.20 -11.59
N ASP A 600 8.28 36.15 -10.87
CA ASP A 600 8.09 36.04 -9.43
C ASP A 600 9.39 36.44 -8.74
N VAL A 601 9.35 37.59 -8.08
CA VAL A 601 10.50 38.17 -7.37
C VAL A 601 10.93 37.28 -6.20
N TYR A 602 9.98 36.60 -5.57
CA TYR A 602 10.21 35.85 -4.35
C TYR A 602 11.03 34.59 -4.58
N PHE A 603 10.66 33.79 -5.57
CA PHE A 603 11.38 32.59 -5.98
C PHE A 603 12.44 32.85 -7.04
N ASN A 604 12.49 34.06 -7.59
CA ASN A 604 13.35 34.41 -8.71
C ASN A 604 13.09 33.47 -9.90
N TYR A 605 11.85 33.45 -10.36
CA TYR A 605 11.39 32.53 -11.42
C TYR A 605 10.64 33.29 -12.52
N PHE A 606 11.00 33.09 -13.78
CA PHE A 606 10.36 33.77 -14.91
C PHE A 606 9.59 32.82 -15.84
N ILE A 607 8.56 33.35 -16.50
CA ILE A 607 7.88 32.72 -17.64
C ILE A 607 8.08 33.59 -18.86
N GLY A 608 8.61 32.99 -19.94
CA GLY A 608 8.95 33.66 -21.19
C GLY A 608 7.99 33.40 -22.34
N GLU A 609 7.87 34.36 -23.25
CA GLU A 609 7.35 34.19 -24.60
C GLU A 609 8.48 34.26 -25.62
N HIS A 610 8.62 33.22 -26.44
CA HIS A 610 9.67 33.15 -27.46
C HIS A 610 9.48 34.26 -28.51
N ILE A 611 10.54 35.01 -28.76
CA ILE A 611 10.60 35.97 -29.87
C ILE A 611 11.23 35.23 -31.05
N ASP A 612 10.51 35.19 -32.17
CA ASP A 612 11.03 34.57 -33.40
C ASP A 612 11.99 35.54 -34.06
N GLU A 613 13.29 35.35 -33.80
CA GLU A 613 14.35 35.93 -34.60
C GLU A 613 14.77 34.86 -35.62
N GLU A 614 14.56 35.16 -36.90
CA GLU A 614 15.16 34.37 -37.97
C GLU A 614 16.68 34.53 -37.86
N ASP A 615 17.39 33.55 -37.29
CA ASP A 615 18.80 33.39 -37.63
C ASP A 615 19.38 31.99 -37.42
N ASN A 616 20.25 31.66 -38.37
CA ASN A 616 20.96 30.40 -38.54
C ASN A 616 22.09 30.28 -37.52
N ASN A 617 22.05 29.30 -36.62
CA ASN A 617 23.22 28.57 -36.11
C ASN A 617 22.81 27.49 -35.11
N TYR A 618 22.79 26.22 -35.53
CA TYR A 618 22.74 25.07 -34.62
C TYR A 618 23.66 23.98 -35.15
N PHE A 619 24.83 23.83 -34.53
CA PHE A 619 25.73 22.69 -34.74
C PHE A 619 25.61 21.72 -33.55
N PHE A 620 25.34 20.46 -33.84
CA PHE A 620 25.49 19.35 -32.90
C PHE A 620 26.87 18.71 -33.13
N ASN A 621 27.67 18.58 -32.06
CA ASN A 621 28.94 17.85 -32.09
C ASN A 621 28.73 16.42 -31.58
N ASP A 622 29.09 15.43 -32.39
CA ASP A 622 29.29 14.04 -31.96
C ASP A 622 30.69 13.54 -32.43
N HIS A 623 31.50 13.05 -31.49
CA HIS A 623 32.83 12.44 -31.65
C HIS A 623 32.97 11.46 -30.46
N ILE A 624 33.54 10.24 -30.47
CA ILE A 624 34.47 9.44 -31.30
C ILE A 624 34.29 7.96 -30.90
N LEU A 625 34.51 6.99 -31.81
CA LEU A 625 34.60 5.55 -31.52
C LEU A 625 35.55 4.86 -32.51
N ASN A 626 36.81 4.61 -32.14
CA ASN A 626 37.77 3.91 -33.04
C ASN A 626 38.72 2.92 -32.32
N SER A 627 38.42 2.46 -31.10
CA SER A 627 39.35 1.60 -30.34
C SER A 627 38.74 0.42 -29.57
N LEU A 628 37.49 0.02 -29.84
CA LEU A 628 36.78 -0.99 -29.05
C LEU A 628 36.84 -2.40 -29.70
N LYS A 629 37.11 -3.46 -28.90
CA LYS A 629 37.06 -4.86 -29.34
C LYS A 629 35.97 -5.65 -28.60
N ILE A 630 35.46 -6.69 -29.26
CA ILE A 630 34.55 -7.66 -28.63
C ILE A 630 35.32 -8.41 -27.54
N GLY A 631 34.71 -8.54 -26.36
CA GLY A 631 35.31 -9.10 -25.14
C GLY A 631 35.99 -8.07 -24.23
N ASP A 632 36.08 -6.79 -24.63
CA ASP A 632 36.65 -5.75 -23.78
C ASP A 632 35.75 -5.52 -22.55
N LYS A 633 36.38 -5.40 -21.39
CA LYS A 633 35.73 -5.01 -20.13
C LYS A 633 35.74 -3.50 -20.02
N ILE A 634 34.55 -2.91 -19.98
CA ILE A 634 34.38 -1.46 -19.93
C ILE A 634 33.45 -1.08 -18.78
N ALA A 635 33.73 0.05 -18.15
CA ALA A 635 32.81 0.67 -17.20
C ALA A 635 31.78 1.51 -17.94
N GLY A 636 30.56 1.50 -17.45
CA GLY A 636 29.49 2.34 -17.97
C GLY A 636 28.44 2.67 -16.92
N GLU A 637 27.75 3.79 -17.12
CA GLU A 637 26.71 4.29 -16.23
C GLU A 637 25.33 3.92 -16.76
N VAL A 638 24.48 3.36 -15.91
CA VAL A 638 23.11 3.03 -16.28
C VAL A 638 22.34 4.30 -16.65
N LYS A 639 21.94 4.45 -17.91
CA LYS A 639 21.20 5.61 -18.41
C LYS A 639 19.71 5.46 -18.16
N PHE A 640 19.17 4.27 -18.42
CA PHE A 640 17.76 3.96 -18.21
C PHE A 640 17.50 2.45 -18.25
N ILE A 641 16.49 1.99 -17.51
CA ILE A 641 16.17 0.56 -17.33
C ILE A 641 14.83 0.27 -18.01
N GLU A 642 14.78 -0.73 -18.89
CA GLU A 642 13.58 -1.18 -19.58
C GLU A 642 13.32 -2.66 -19.26
N LYS A 643 12.10 -3.16 -19.51
CA LYS A 643 11.75 -4.56 -19.23
C LYS A 643 12.65 -5.58 -19.94
N TYR A 644 13.18 -5.22 -21.10
CA TYR A 644 14.04 -6.11 -21.90
C TYR A 644 15.54 -5.95 -21.60
N GLY A 645 15.97 -4.95 -20.82
CA GLY A 645 17.38 -4.73 -20.53
C GLY A 645 17.74 -3.35 -19.99
N ILE A 646 19.02 -3.16 -19.70
CA ILE A 646 19.58 -1.96 -19.09
C ILE A 646 20.41 -1.22 -20.14
N PHE A 647 20.10 0.06 -20.35
CA PHE A 647 20.90 0.92 -21.21
C PHE A 647 22.02 1.54 -20.40
N VAL A 648 23.24 1.40 -20.88
CA VAL A 648 24.46 1.78 -20.20
C VAL A 648 25.22 2.74 -21.09
N SER A 649 25.39 3.98 -20.64
CA SER A 649 26.24 4.96 -21.29
C SER A 649 27.69 4.64 -20.97
N THR A 650 28.52 4.49 -21.99
CA THR A 650 29.95 4.25 -21.83
C THR A 650 30.73 5.39 -22.50
N LYS A 651 32.03 5.49 -22.23
CA LYS A 651 32.94 6.37 -22.99
C LYS A 651 33.01 6.05 -24.49
N TYR A 652 32.40 4.94 -24.92
CA TYR A 652 32.37 4.41 -26.26
C TYR A 652 30.94 4.33 -26.81
N GLY A 653 30.05 5.22 -26.38
CA GLY A 653 28.64 5.24 -26.79
C GLY A 653 27.71 4.43 -25.90
N ASP A 654 26.42 4.46 -26.25
CA ASP A 654 25.36 3.80 -25.48
C ASP A 654 25.29 2.30 -25.82
N GLY A 655 25.24 1.46 -24.79
CA GLY A 655 25.11 0.01 -24.89
C GLY A 655 23.85 -0.54 -24.23
N LEU A 656 23.35 -1.68 -24.72
CA LEU A 656 22.25 -2.42 -24.13
C LEU A 656 22.75 -3.72 -23.48
N LEU A 657 22.55 -3.83 -22.18
CA LEU A 657 22.70 -5.06 -21.41
C LEU A 657 21.33 -5.78 -21.38
N HIS A 658 21.15 -6.77 -22.27
CA HIS A 658 19.88 -7.49 -22.41
C HIS A 658 19.56 -8.36 -21.19
N ILE A 659 18.29 -8.50 -20.81
CA ILE A 659 17.88 -9.23 -19.59
C ILE A 659 18.38 -10.68 -19.53
N LYS A 660 18.41 -11.36 -20.68
CA LYS A 660 18.96 -12.72 -20.85
C LYS A 660 20.45 -12.84 -20.52
N ASN A 661 21.20 -11.73 -20.63
CA ASN A 661 22.63 -11.68 -20.32
C ASN A 661 22.86 -11.30 -18.84
N ILE A 662 21.80 -10.95 -18.12
CA ILE A 662 21.80 -10.63 -16.67
C ILE A 662 21.32 -11.86 -15.87
N PHE A 663 20.24 -12.52 -16.30
CA PHE A 663 19.63 -13.66 -15.62
C PHE A 663 19.59 -14.90 -16.52
N ASN A 664 20.10 -16.03 -16.03
CA ASN A 664 20.09 -17.31 -16.76
C ASN A 664 18.70 -18.00 -16.80
N PHE A 665 17.73 -17.52 -16.02
CA PHE A 665 16.40 -18.11 -15.90
C PHE A 665 15.38 -16.98 -15.71
N VAL A 666 14.46 -16.80 -16.66
CA VAL A 666 13.51 -15.69 -16.72
C VAL A 666 12.23 -16.08 -16.02
N TRP A 667 11.90 -15.50 -14.86
CA TRP A 667 10.56 -15.59 -14.30
C TRP A 667 9.91 -14.23 -14.02
N ASP A 668 10.61 -13.11 -14.18
CA ASP A 668 9.97 -11.80 -14.21
C ASP A 668 10.83 -10.73 -14.92
N GLU A 669 10.29 -10.14 -15.98
CA GLU A 669 10.95 -9.09 -16.77
C GLU A 669 10.84 -7.70 -16.10
N SER A 670 10.05 -7.58 -15.02
CA SER A 670 9.72 -6.32 -14.37
C SER A 670 10.71 -5.83 -13.30
N LEU A 671 11.69 -6.65 -12.89
CA LEU A 671 12.45 -6.43 -11.64
C LEU A 671 13.82 -5.74 -11.81
N LEU A 672 14.20 -5.38 -13.04
CA LEU A 672 15.54 -4.84 -13.33
C LEU A 672 15.84 -3.53 -12.59
N ASP A 673 14.82 -2.72 -12.36
CA ASP A 673 14.84 -1.40 -11.70
C ASP A 673 15.08 -1.46 -10.18
N GLN A 674 15.16 -2.67 -9.61
CA GLN A 674 15.42 -2.89 -8.18
C GLN A 674 16.84 -3.32 -7.89
N TYR A 675 17.51 -3.93 -8.86
CA TYR A 675 18.94 -4.30 -8.76
C TYR A 675 19.84 -3.22 -9.31
N PHE A 676 19.33 -2.47 -10.28
CA PHE A 676 20.05 -1.42 -10.94
C PHE A 676 19.33 -0.10 -10.78
N TYR A 677 20.08 0.99 -10.65
CA TYR A 677 19.52 2.34 -10.61
C TYR A 677 20.19 3.23 -11.65
N ILE A 678 19.49 4.27 -12.10
CA ILE A 678 20.01 5.23 -13.07
C ILE A 678 21.24 5.93 -12.47
N LYS A 679 22.29 6.12 -13.27
CA LYS A 679 23.65 6.58 -12.92
C LYS A 679 24.49 5.58 -12.13
N GLN A 680 24.03 4.36 -11.88
CA GLN A 680 24.89 3.34 -11.29
C GLN A 680 26.03 2.99 -12.26
N SER A 681 27.27 3.06 -11.78
CA SER A 681 28.44 2.55 -12.50
C SER A 681 28.46 1.03 -12.43
N ILE A 682 28.49 0.37 -13.58
CA ILE A 682 28.58 -1.08 -13.72
C ILE A 682 29.69 -1.49 -14.68
N GLU A 683 30.36 -2.60 -14.38
CA GLU A 683 31.32 -3.23 -15.28
C GLU A 683 30.60 -4.21 -16.21
N VAL A 684 30.82 -4.04 -17.50
CA VAL A 684 30.17 -4.80 -18.57
C VAL A 684 31.21 -5.28 -19.57
N GLU A 685 30.92 -6.40 -20.21
CA GLU A 685 31.73 -6.97 -21.29
C GLU A 685 31.05 -6.74 -22.63
N VAL A 686 31.81 -6.30 -23.63
CA VAL A 686 31.31 -6.04 -24.98
C VAL A 686 31.05 -7.36 -25.71
N ILE A 687 29.81 -7.65 -26.07
CA ILE A 687 29.42 -8.83 -26.85
C ILE A 687 29.47 -8.53 -28.34
N GLU A 688 28.93 -7.37 -28.74
CA GLU A 688 28.76 -6.98 -30.14
C GLU A 688 28.68 -5.45 -30.22
N TYR A 689 29.05 -4.85 -31.36
CA TYR A 689 28.81 -3.43 -31.61
C TYR A 689 28.50 -3.17 -33.09
N SER A 690 27.64 -2.18 -33.37
CA SER A 690 27.22 -1.82 -34.73
C SER A 690 27.94 -0.58 -35.27
N SER A 691 27.83 -0.35 -36.58
CA SER A 691 28.32 0.87 -37.27
C SER A 691 27.66 2.17 -36.79
N ASP A 692 26.54 2.08 -36.06
CA ASP A 692 25.77 3.22 -35.54
C ASP A 692 26.10 3.51 -34.05
N ASN A 693 27.28 3.09 -33.56
CA ASN A 693 27.76 3.32 -32.19
C ASN A 693 26.88 2.72 -31.08
N LYS A 694 26.16 1.62 -31.37
CA LYS A 694 25.39 0.86 -30.38
C LYS A 694 26.17 -0.37 -29.92
N LEU A 695 26.27 -0.55 -28.61
CA LEU A 695 26.94 -1.70 -28.00
C LEU A 695 25.92 -2.73 -27.50
N SER A 696 26.19 -4.01 -27.65
CA SER A 696 25.50 -5.11 -26.93
C SER A 696 26.42 -5.60 -25.83
N LEU A 697 25.90 -5.70 -24.61
CA LEU A 697 26.69 -5.91 -23.40
C LEU A 697 26.26 -7.18 -22.65
N SER A 698 27.20 -7.81 -21.93
CA SER A 698 26.96 -8.87 -20.92
C SER A 698 27.48 -8.46 -19.55
N LEU A 699 26.84 -8.99 -18.51
CA LEU A 699 27.25 -8.75 -17.14
C LEU A 699 28.25 -9.81 -16.67
N LEU A 700 29.34 -9.38 -16.04
CA LEU A 700 30.45 -10.25 -15.65
C LEU A 700 30.18 -11.12 -14.40
N ASN A 701 29.04 -10.97 -13.70
CA ASN A 701 28.81 -11.55 -12.35
C ASN A 701 27.44 -12.23 -12.10
N ASN A 702 26.95 -13.06 -13.03
CA ASN A 702 25.58 -13.62 -13.01
C ASN A 702 25.20 -14.51 -11.81
N LYS A 703 26.13 -15.20 -11.15
CA LYS A 703 25.79 -16.09 -10.00
C LYS A 703 25.35 -15.32 -8.75
N LYS A 704 25.85 -14.09 -8.57
CA LYS A 704 25.56 -13.23 -7.40
C LYS A 704 24.20 -12.56 -7.52
N ILE A 705 23.92 -11.98 -8.69
CA ILE A 705 22.62 -11.43 -9.05
C ILE A 705 21.53 -12.49 -9.01
N GLN A 706 21.84 -13.74 -9.37
CA GLN A 706 20.88 -14.83 -9.25
C GLN A 706 20.49 -15.14 -7.79
N LYS A 707 21.43 -15.01 -6.83
CA LYS A 707 21.12 -15.11 -5.39
C LYS A 707 20.26 -13.92 -4.93
N MET A 708 20.61 -12.70 -5.34
CA MET A 708 19.82 -11.49 -5.09
C MET A 708 18.42 -11.57 -5.70
N TYR A 709 18.27 -12.22 -6.86
CA TYR A 709 17.00 -12.50 -7.52
C TYR A 709 16.08 -13.39 -6.68
N TYR A 710 16.63 -14.46 -6.11
CA TYR A 710 15.86 -15.33 -5.23
C TYR A 710 15.53 -14.65 -3.91
N ASP A 711 16.45 -13.88 -3.32
CA ASP A 711 16.15 -13.08 -2.13
C ASP A 711 15.01 -12.10 -2.41
N TYR A 712 15.03 -11.40 -3.54
CA TYR A 712 14.01 -10.43 -3.91
C TYR A 712 12.64 -11.06 -4.28
N THR A 713 12.60 -12.12 -5.09
CA THR A 713 11.34 -12.81 -5.44
C THR A 713 10.67 -13.44 -4.22
N TYR A 714 11.44 -13.74 -3.17
CA TYR A 714 10.89 -14.20 -1.90
C TYR A 714 10.61 -13.08 -0.90
N TYR A 715 11.39 -12.01 -0.85
CA TYR A 715 11.07 -10.78 -0.11
C TYR A 715 10.21 -9.87 -0.99
N ASN A 716 9.04 -10.36 -1.40
CA ASN A 716 8.19 -9.62 -2.30
C ASN A 716 7.54 -8.44 -1.55
N TYR A 717 7.45 -7.27 -2.19
CA TYR A 717 6.85 -6.06 -1.60
C TYR A 717 5.43 -6.28 -1.07
N GLU A 718 4.72 -7.22 -1.69
CA GLU A 718 3.40 -7.69 -1.29
C GLU A 718 3.32 -8.23 0.16
N ASP A 719 4.45 -8.64 0.77
CA ASP A 719 4.48 -9.15 2.14
C ASP A 719 4.10 -8.09 3.20
N PHE A 720 4.23 -6.80 2.87
CA PHE A 720 4.01 -5.68 3.79
C PHE A 720 2.59 -5.08 3.70
N ASP A 721 1.65 -5.79 3.07
CA ASP A 721 0.29 -5.30 2.77
C ASP A 721 0.33 -3.96 2.03
N VAL A 722 1.08 -3.93 0.93
CA VAL A 722 1.26 -2.73 0.10
C VAL A 722 0.77 -3.05 -1.31
N ASN A 723 -0.37 -2.48 -1.68
CA ASN A 723 -0.65 -2.25 -3.10
C ASN A 723 0.33 -1.16 -3.55
N PHE A 724 1.50 -1.57 -4.04
CA PHE A 724 2.24 -0.72 -4.95
C PHE A 724 1.49 -0.82 -6.26
N ASP A 725 0.63 0.14 -6.57
CA ASP A 725 0.36 0.39 -7.98
C ASP A 725 1.73 0.56 -8.63
N GLU A 726 2.06 -0.30 -9.60
CA GLU A 726 3.31 -0.24 -10.36
C GLU A 726 3.35 1.10 -11.11
N VAL A 727 3.87 2.14 -10.48
CA VAL A 727 4.02 3.43 -11.14
C VAL A 727 5.38 3.49 -11.83
N ASN A 728 5.31 3.64 -13.15
CA ASN A 728 6.44 3.75 -14.08
C ASN A 728 7.44 4.85 -13.64
N ILE A 729 8.63 4.42 -13.24
CA ILE A 729 9.66 5.24 -12.56
C ILE A 729 10.22 6.40 -13.40
N LYS A 730 10.18 6.37 -14.74
CA LYS A 730 10.88 7.40 -15.53
C LYS A 730 10.14 8.71 -15.76
N ASN A 731 8.81 8.71 -15.65
CA ASN A 731 7.99 9.91 -15.85
C ASN A 731 7.49 10.50 -14.51
N GLU A 732 7.77 9.88 -13.37
CA GLU A 732 7.30 10.35 -12.06
C GLU A 732 8.19 11.43 -11.44
N ASP A 733 9.53 11.39 -11.54
CA ASP A 733 10.35 12.36 -10.81
C ASP A 733 10.13 13.80 -11.28
N ASP A 734 10.08 14.04 -12.60
CA ASP A 734 9.73 15.35 -13.15
C ASP A 734 8.31 15.79 -12.75
N ASN A 735 7.37 14.85 -12.68
CA ASN A 735 5.99 15.12 -12.26
C ASN A 735 5.90 15.39 -10.75
N LYS A 736 6.67 14.69 -9.93
CA LYS A 736 6.79 14.84 -8.47
C LYS A 736 7.42 16.18 -8.14
N ILE A 737 8.52 16.53 -8.82
CA ILE A 737 9.16 17.85 -8.73
C ILE A 737 8.18 18.94 -9.15
N ALA A 738 7.51 18.79 -10.30
CA ALA A 738 6.52 19.76 -10.76
C ALA A 738 5.37 19.91 -9.76
N LEU A 739 4.88 18.81 -9.16
CA LEU A 739 3.82 18.85 -8.17
C LEU A 739 4.26 19.56 -6.88
N LEU A 740 5.48 19.30 -6.39
CA LEU A 740 6.05 19.99 -5.23
C LEU A 740 6.23 21.48 -5.49
N LYS A 741 6.82 21.86 -6.64
CA LYS A 741 6.92 23.26 -7.06
C LYS A 741 5.55 23.92 -7.11
N ALA A 742 4.58 23.29 -7.79
CA ALA A 742 3.21 23.81 -7.89
C ALA A 742 2.63 24.16 -6.52
N ARG A 743 2.82 23.28 -5.53
CA ARG A 743 2.39 23.48 -4.13
C ARG A 743 3.14 24.62 -3.45
N TYR A 744 4.46 24.72 -3.61
CA TYR A 744 5.24 25.80 -2.97
C TYR A 744 4.86 27.17 -3.53
N PHE A 745 4.69 27.28 -4.85
CA PHE A 745 4.20 28.50 -5.49
C PHE A 745 2.76 28.82 -5.03
N GLU A 746 1.86 27.83 -4.99
CA GLU A 746 0.48 28.03 -4.50
C GLU A 746 0.47 28.57 -3.05
N GLN A 747 1.23 27.95 -2.15
CA GLN A 747 1.33 28.36 -0.75
C GLN A 747 1.97 29.73 -0.59
N SER A 748 3.02 30.01 -1.35
CA SER A 748 3.70 31.31 -1.32
C SER A 748 2.80 32.44 -1.81
N ALA A 749 2.01 32.20 -2.87
CA ALA A 749 1.05 33.17 -3.42
C ALA A 749 0.09 33.69 -2.33
N LEU A 750 -0.28 32.83 -1.39
CA LEU A 750 -1.17 33.19 -0.28
C LEU A 750 -0.51 34.16 0.70
N PHE A 751 0.82 34.08 0.86
CA PHE A 751 1.60 34.93 1.75
C PHE A 751 2.09 36.24 1.12
N GLN A 752 1.90 36.46 -0.19
CA GLN A 752 2.31 37.72 -0.83
C GLN A 752 1.45 38.90 -0.39
N SER A 753 2.05 40.09 -0.39
CA SER A 753 1.46 41.31 0.16
C SER A 753 0.61 42.06 -0.87
N SER A 754 1.04 42.10 -2.13
CA SER A 754 0.29 42.72 -3.22
C SER A 754 -0.48 41.69 -4.06
N ILE A 755 -1.60 42.09 -4.67
CA ILE A 755 -2.43 41.21 -5.50
C ILE A 755 -1.69 40.83 -6.78
N GLU A 756 -0.92 41.76 -7.31
CA GLU A 756 -0.09 41.60 -8.49
C GLU A 756 0.96 40.49 -8.27
N GLU A 757 1.64 40.46 -7.11
CA GLU A 757 2.53 39.36 -6.73
C GLU A 757 1.76 38.03 -6.61
N LYS A 758 0.58 38.02 -5.94
CA LYS A 758 -0.24 36.79 -5.83
C LYS A 758 -0.54 36.19 -7.19
N LEU A 759 -0.94 37.02 -8.14
CA LEU A 759 -1.25 36.59 -9.50
C LEU A 759 -0.02 35.98 -10.18
N SER A 760 1.13 36.65 -10.13
CA SER A 760 2.36 36.13 -10.72
C SER A 760 2.73 34.75 -10.18
N THR A 761 2.68 34.58 -8.86
CA THR A 761 2.99 33.31 -8.19
C THR A 761 1.94 32.23 -8.52
N PHE A 762 0.64 32.57 -8.54
CA PHE A 762 -0.43 31.63 -8.90
C PHE A 762 -0.35 31.19 -10.36
N GLU A 763 0.02 32.08 -11.29
CA GLU A 763 0.19 31.71 -12.70
C GLU A 763 1.34 30.71 -12.89
N ILE A 764 2.43 30.86 -12.15
CA ILE A 764 3.52 29.88 -12.12
C ILE A 764 3.06 28.56 -11.46
N SER A 765 2.31 28.62 -10.35
CA SER A 765 1.73 27.43 -9.73
C SER A 765 0.82 26.66 -10.70
N LYS A 766 -0.07 27.36 -11.40
CA LYS A 766 -0.98 26.78 -12.40
C LYS A 766 -0.20 26.08 -13.52
N LEU A 767 0.88 26.70 -14.01
CA LEU A 767 1.75 26.11 -15.02
C LEU A 767 2.25 24.73 -14.58
N PHE A 768 2.76 24.61 -13.35
CA PHE A 768 3.28 23.34 -12.83
C PHE A 768 2.18 22.31 -12.57
N TYR A 769 0.99 22.71 -12.09
CA TYR A 769 -0.15 21.79 -11.98
C TYR A 769 -0.63 21.29 -13.35
N SER A 770 -0.61 22.14 -14.38
CA SER A 770 -0.95 21.74 -15.74
C SER A 770 0.06 20.76 -16.34
N LYS A 771 1.35 20.84 -15.97
CA LYS A 771 2.36 19.84 -16.40
C LYS A 771 2.01 18.42 -15.93
N THR A 772 1.36 18.29 -14.78
CA THR A 772 1.04 17.01 -14.13
C THR A 772 -0.39 16.53 -14.40
N ASN A 773 -1.15 17.21 -15.27
CA ASN A 773 -2.59 16.97 -15.49
C ASN A 773 -3.42 16.96 -14.18
N ASN A 774 -3.01 17.76 -13.20
CA ASN A 774 -3.67 17.78 -11.91
C ASN A 774 -4.92 18.69 -11.96
N GLY A 775 -6.05 18.18 -11.46
CA GLY A 775 -7.32 18.93 -11.38
C GLY A 775 -7.21 20.23 -10.57
N ARG A 776 -6.22 20.35 -9.69
CA ARG A 776 -5.93 21.56 -8.90
C ARG A 776 -5.50 22.76 -9.76
N SER A 777 -5.03 22.53 -10.99
CA SER A 777 -4.82 23.62 -11.96
C SER A 777 -6.08 24.44 -12.22
N TYR A 778 -7.26 23.81 -12.13
CA TYR A 778 -8.54 24.48 -12.27
C TYR A 778 -8.86 25.35 -11.05
N LEU A 779 -8.61 24.85 -9.83
CA LEU A 779 -8.76 25.65 -8.60
C LEU A 779 -7.85 26.89 -8.61
N VAL A 780 -6.57 26.71 -8.95
CA VAL A 780 -5.63 27.83 -9.06
C VAL A 780 -6.10 28.83 -10.13
N ASN A 781 -6.68 28.36 -11.24
CA ASN A 781 -7.27 29.23 -12.25
C ASN A 781 -8.45 30.07 -11.70
N ILE A 782 -9.28 29.51 -10.83
CA ILE A 782 -10.36 30.27 -10.16
C ILE A 782 -9.77 31.40 -9.30
N TYR A 783 -8.69 31.13 -8.56
CA TYR A 783 -8.01 32.17 -7.78
C TYR A 783 -7.40 33.26 -8.67
N ILE A 784 -6.75 32.89 -9.77
CA ILE A 784 -6.23 33.86 -10.75
C ILE A 784 -7.35 34.76 -11.27
N GLN A 785 -8.49 34.18 -11.66
CA GLN A 785 -9.63 34.96 -12.14
C GLN A 785 -10.21 35.87 -11.04
N TYR A 786 -10.29 35.39 -9.80
CA TYR A 786 -10.76 36.18 -8.65
C TYR A 786 -9.85 37.38 -8.36
N PHE A 787 -8.53 37.18 -8.29
CA PHE A 787 -7.59 38.27 -8.03
C PHE A 787 -7.49 39.24 -9.20
N THR A 788 -7.63 38.76 -10.45
CA THR A 788 -7.74 39.61 -11.64
C THR A 788 -8.98 40.50 -11.56
N PHE A 789 -10.12 39.92 -11.15
CA PHE A 789 -11.36 40.66 -10.90
C PHE A 789 -11.18 41.75 -9.84
N ILE A 790 -10.46 41.48 -8.75
CA ILE A 790 -10.17 42.50 -7.73
C ILE A 790 -9.31 43.64 -8.30
N LEU A 791 -8.31 43.33 -9.15
CA LEU A 791 -7.52 44.37 -9.82
C LEU A 791 -8.36 45.26 -10.74
N GLN A 792 -9.37 44.69 -11.40
CA GLN A 792 -10.31 45.48 -12.22
C GLN A 792 -11.13 46.44 -11.36
N ILE A 793 -11.57 46.01 -10.15
CA ILE A 793 -12.21 46.90 -9.17
C ILE A 793 -11.26 48.04 -8.79
N LYS A 794 -10.00 47.73 -8.43
CA LYS A 794 -8.98 48.74 -8.09
C LYS A 794 -8.80 49.75 -9.21
N PHE A 795 -8.67 49.28 -10.45
CA PHE A 795 -8.54 50.14 -11.63
C PHE A 795 -9.74 51.05 -11.83
N ALA A 796 -10.96 50.54 -11.64
CA ALA A 796 -12.17 51.36 -11.73
C ALA A 796 -12.26 52.42 -10.62
N ILE A 797 -11.83 52.10 -9.40
CA ILE A 797 -11.73 53.06 -8.28
C ILE A 797 -10.75 54.19 -8.65
N ASP A 798 -9.56 53.83 -9.14
CA ASP A 798 -8.49 54.77 -9.49
C ASP A 798 -8.88 55.69 -10.65
N LYS A 799 -9.58 55.16 -11.66
CA LYS A 799 -10.02 55.91 -12.85
C LYS A 799 -11.35 56.65 -12.68
N ARG A 800 -12.09 56.42 -11.59
CA ARG A 800 -13.44 56.98 -11.32
C ARG A 800 -14.42 56.80 -12.49
N HIS A 801 -14.35 55.68 -13.19
CA HIS A 801 -15.07 55.50 -14.46
C HIS A 801 -16.36 54.69 -14.27
N LYS A 802 -17.54 55.33 -14.42
CA LYS A 802 -18.86 54.71 -14.19
C LYS A 802 -19.16 53.56 -15.18
N ASP A 803 -18.70 53.65 -16.44
CA ASP A 803 -18.92 52.61 -17.46
C ASP A 803 -18.16 51.31 -17.19
N SER A 804 -17.08 51.37 -16.41
CA SER A 804 -16.28 50.18 -16.06
C SER A 804 -17.02 49.26 -15.08
N LEU A 805 -18.01 49.78 -14.36
CA LEU A 805 -18.77 49.03 -13.35
C LEU A 805 -19.60 47.90 -13.96
N ASN A 806 -20.27 48.17 -15.09
CA ASN A 806 -21.06 47.17 -15.80
C ASN A 806 -20.19 46.05 -16.37
N THR A 807 -18.99 46.39 -16.84
CA THR A 807 -17.98 45.41 -17.28
C THR A 807 -17.53 44.52 -16.13
N ILE A 808 -17.19 45.11 -14.97
CA ILE A 808 -16.78 44.38 -13.76
C ILE A 808 -17.90 43.45 -13.26
N ILE A 809 -19.16 43.92 -13.25
CA ILE A 809 -20.32 43.11 -12.86
C ILE A 809 -20.55 41.96 -13.85
N ALA A 810 -20.35 42.19 -15.15
CA ALA A 810 -20.46 41.15 -16.17
C ALA A 810 -19.34 40.10 -16.01
N GLU A 811 -18.13 40.52 -15.68
CA GLU A 811 -17.00 39.62 -15.39
C GLU A 811 -17.22 38.79 -14.12
N ALA A 812 -17.79 39.39 -13.06
CA ALA A 812 -18.22 38.66 -11.87
C ALA A 812 -19.23 37.55 -12.22
N ARG A 813 -20.20 37.83 -13.11
CA ARG A 813 -21.15 36.80 -13.57
C ARG A 813 -20.48 35.70 -14.38
N LYS A 814 -19.59 36.06 -15.31
CA LYS A 814 -18.84 35.08 -16.09
C LYS A 814 -17.99 34.17 -15.19
N LEU A 815 -17.33 34.74 -14.18
CA LEU A 815 -16.56 33.98 -13.20
C LEU A 815 -17.45 32.99 -12.45
N ARG A 816 -18.62 33.43 -11.96
CA ARG A 816 -19.62 32.56 -11.32
C ARG A 816 -20.05 31.42 -12.24
N GLU A 817 -20.45 31.74 -13.46
CA GLU A 817 -20.98 30.77 -14.43
C GLU A 817 -19.91 29.77 -14.90
N SER A 818 -18.64 30.18 -14.88
CA SER A 818 -17.53 29.33 -15.29
C SER A 818 -17.22 28.18 -14.30
N ILE A 819 -17.75 28.21 -13.07
CA ILE A 819 -17.46 27.24 -12.01
C ILE A 819 -18.59 26.21 -11.90
N ASN A 820 -18.31 24.95 -12.22
CA ASN A 820 -19.30 23.86 -12.18
C ASN A 820 -19.56 23.37 -10.73
N LYS A 821 -20.76 22.83 -10.46
CA LYS A 821 -21.12 22.17 -9.19
C LYS A 821 -20.22 20.98 -8.85
N GLU A 822 -19.71 20.25 -9.85
CA GLU A 822 -18.75 19.17 -9.64
C GLU A 822 -17.38 19.66 -9.13
N THR A 823 -16.98 20.88 -9.46
CA THR A 823 -15.77 21.49 -8.90
C THR A 823 -15.97 21.79 -7.41
N LEU A 824 -17.17 22.22 -7.02
CA LEU A 824 -17.47 22.60 -5.64
C LEU A 824 -17.52 21.41 -4.68
N SER A 825 -17.81 20.20 -5.17
CA SER A 825 -17.70 18.99 -4.36
C SER A 825 -16.24 18.58 -4.13
N GLN A 826 -15.35 18.85 -5.09
CA GLN A 826 -13.92 18.53 -5.00
C GLN A 826 -13.11 19.59 -4.25
N PHE A 827 -13.49 20.87 -4.34
CA PHE A 827 -12.76 22.01 -3.76
C PHE A 827 -13.70 22.94 -2.99
N PRO A 828 -14.03 22.62 -1.73
CA PRO A 828 -14.98 23.40 -0.94
C PRO A 828 -14.54 24.84 -0.68
N ASP A 829 -13.23 25.13 -0.70
CA ASP A 829 -12.66 26.47 -0.51
C ASP A 829 -13.05 27.45 -1.63
N ALA A 830 -13.39 26.94 -2.81
CA ALA A 830 -13.90 27.74 -3.92
C ALA A 830 -15.32 28.28 -3.65
N ASN A 831 -16.08 27.70 -2.71
CA ASN A 831 -17.42 28.19 -2.36
C ASN A 831 -17.38 29.63 -1.87
N ILE A 832 -16.37 30.00 -1.08
CA ILE A 832 -16.23 31.36 -0.56
C ILE A 832 -16.00 32.36 -1.69
N VAL A 833 -15.14 32.02 -2.67
CA VAL A 833 -14.95 32.84 -3.88
C VAL A 833 -16.29 33.06 -4.58
N ILE A 834 -17.09 32.00 -4.72
CA ILE A 834 -18.39 32.06 -5.37
C ILE A 834 -19.38 32.92 -4.59
N GLU A 835 -19.44 32.80 -3.26
CA GLU A 835 -20.33 33.62 -2.44
C GLU A 835 -19.98 35.11 -2.54
N LEU A 836 -18.68 35.45 -2.49
CA LEU A 836 -18.19 36.81 -2.67
C LEU A 836 -18.54 37.37 -4.05
N VAL A 837 -18.29 36.60 -5.11
CA VAL A 837 -18.60 36.99 -6.50
C VAL A 837 -20.11 37.08 -6.72
N ASN A 838 -20.90 36.19 -6.11
CA ASN A 838 -22.36 36.20 -6.17
C ASN A 838 -22.94 37.46 -5.54
N LEU A 839 -22.48 37.80 -4.33
CA LEU A 839 -22.84 39.03 -3.64
C LEU A 839 -22.52 40.23 -4.53
N PHE A 840 -21.27 40.33 -5.02
CA PHE A 840 -20.85 41.46 -5.84
C PHE A 840 -21.61 41.55 -7.18
N SER A 841 -22.03 40.43 -7.78
CA SER A 841 -22.82 40.43 -9.04
C SER A 841 -24.18 41.15 -8.92
N LYS A 842 -24.63 41.40 -7.68
CA LYS A 842 -25.84 42.15 -7.33
C LYS A 842 -25.57 43.64 -7.06
N PHE A 843 -24.32 44.09 -7.05
CA PHE A 843 -23.99 45.50 -6.83
C PHE A 843 -24.60 46.39 -7.92
N GLY A 844 -25.26 47.48 -7.51
CA GLY A 844 -25.94 48.44 -8.39
C GLY A 844 -27.29 47.97 -8.93
N LYS A 845 -27.78 46.77 -8.57
CA LYS A 845 -29.10 46.29 -9.01
C LYS A 845 -30.23 46.85 -8.14
N THR A 846 -31.23 47.43 -8.80
CA THR A 846 -32.39 48.05 -8.15
C THR A 846 -33.68 47.21 -8.24
N ASP A 847 -33.63 46.00 -8.81
CA ASP A 847 -34.79 45.11 -8.89
C ASP A 847 -35.18 44.55 -7.50
N GLN A 848 -36.50 44.43 -7.27
CA GLN A 848 -37.05 43.98 -5.99
C GLN A 848 -36.55 42.59 -5.58
N GLU A 849 -36.32 41.69 -6.54
CA GLU A 849 -35.80 40.35 -6.27
C GLU A 849 -34.37 40.38 -5.71
N SER A 850 -33.49 41.19 -6.29
CA SER A 850 -32.11 41.31 -5.83
C SER A 850 -32.00 41.98 -4.46
N ILE A 851 -32.84 42.97 -4.16
CA ILE A 851 -32.90 43.60 -2.83
C ILE A 851 -33.42 42.60 -1.78
N LYS A 852 -34.52 41.88 -2.09
CA LYS A 852 -35.08 40.85 -1.20
C LYS A 852 -34.06 39.74 -0.91
N PHE A 853 -33.36 39.27 -1.93
CA PHE A 853 -32.28 38.29 -1.78
C PHE A 853 -31.20 38.77 -0.80
N LEU A 854 -30.71 40.01 -0.96
CA LEU A 854 -29.65 40.56 -0.10
C LEU A 854 -30.11 40.70 1.36
N ILE A 855 -31.38 41.03 1.60
CA ILE A 855 -31.98 41.09 2.94
C ILE A 855 -32.02 39.68 3.57
N GLU A 856 -32.65 38.72 2.89
CA GLU A 856 -32.77 37.34 3.39
C GLU A 856 -31.39 36.70 3.61
N TYR A 857 -30.45 36.93 2.70
CA TYR A 857 -29.10 36.41 2.80
C TYR A 857 -28.33 37.05 3.97
N SER A 858 -28.46 38.37 4.19
CA SER A 858 -27.88 39.06 5.36
C SER A 858 -28.39 38.49 6.68
N TYR A 859 -29.70 38.25 6.81
CA TYR A 859 -30.26 37.59 8.00
C TYR A 859 -29.73 36.17 8.19
N SER A 860 -29.52 35.43 7.11
CA SER A 860 -28.96 34.07 7.17
C SER A 860 -27.51 34.06 7.65
N LEU A 861 -26.70 35.04 7.22
CA LEU A 861 -25.29 35.17 7.61
C LEU A 861 -25.16 35.60 9.07
N GLU A 862 -26.04 36.48 9.55
CA GLU A 862 -26.11 36.89 10.95
C GLU A 862 -26.40 35.71 11.89
N LYS A 863 -27.26 34.76 11.48
CA LYS A 863 -27.47 33.51 12.22
C LYS A 863 -26.28 32.55 12.16
N LYS A 864 -25.55 32.54 11.04
CA LYS A 864 -24.37 31.67 10.85
C LYS A 864 -23.15 32.17 11.62
N GLY A 865 -23.01 33.49 11.82
CA GLY A 865 -21.89 34.14 12.51
C GLY A 865 -20.85 34.75 11.56
N ASP A 866 -21.08 34.77 10.24
CA ASP A 866 -20.07 35.23 9.28
C ASP A 866 -20.09 36.77 9.12
N SER A 867 -19.35 37.46 9.99
CA SER A 867 -19.31 38.93 10.09
C SER A 867 -18.80 39.63 8.82
N THR A 868 -17.93 38.96 8.06
CA THR A 868 -17.28 39.54 6.87
C THR A 868 -18.19 39.46 5.66
N LEU A 869 -18.80 38.29 5.39
CA LEU A 869 -19.83 38.19 4.34
C LEU A 869 -21.04 39.07 4.67
N LEU A 870 -21.42 39.18 5.95
CA LEU A 870 -22.49 40.06 6.41
C LEU A 870 -22.16 41.53 6.13
N SER A 871 -20.94 41.97 6.41
CA SER A 871 -20.48 43.34 6.13
C SER A 871 -20.54 43.64 4.63
N ILE A 872 -20.06 42.72 3.80
CA ILE A 872 -20.11 42.85 2.33
C ILE A 872 -21.56 42.94 1.84
N ALA A 873 -22.43 42.03 2.30
CA ALA A 873 -23.85 42.02 1.93
C ALA A 873 -24.57 43.32 2.35
N LYS A 874 -24.30 43.83 3.56
CA LYS A 874 -24.86 45.10 4.06
C LYS A 874 -24.40 46.31 3.25
N VAL A 875 -23.12 46.36 2.84
CA VAL A 875 -22.59 47.46 2.00
C VAL A 875 -23.23 47.44 0.61
N ILE A 876 -23.37 46.26 0.00
CA ILE A 876 -24.04 46.10 -1.30
C ILE A 876 -25.51 46.48 -1.21
N LEU A 877 -26.21 46.00 -0.17
CA LEU A 877 -27.62 46.33 0.08
C LEU A 877 -27.81 47.84 0.28
N SER A 878 -26.98 48.47 1.10
CA SER A 878 -27.01 49.92 1.34
C SER A 878 -26.82 50.70 0.03
N ASN A 879 -25.85 50.30 -0.79
CA ASN A 879 -25.64 50.92 -2.09
C ASN A 879 -26.87 50.79 -3.00
N ASN A 880 -27.45 49.59 -3.08
CA ASN A 880 -28.59 49.32 -3.96
C ASN A 880 -29.86 50.06 -3.54
N ILE A 881 -30.16 50.11 -2.24
CA ILE A 881 -31.30 50.86 -1.69
C ILE A 881 -31.14 52.36 -1.96
N MET A 882 -29.95 52.92 -1.73
CA MET A 882 -29.70 54.35 -1.94
C MET A 882 -29.82 54.76 -3.42
N VAL A 883 -29.38 53.89 -4.33
CA VAL A 883 -29.56 54.08 -5.78
C VAL A 883 -31.03 53.93 -6.19
N SER A 884 -31.79 52.99 -5.60
CA SER A 884 -33.19 52.76 -5.96
C SER A 884 -34.18 53.77 -5.38
N GLU A 885 -34.03 54.15 -4.11
CA GLU A 885 -35.00 54.96 -3.37
C GLU A 885 -34.70 56.46 -3.43
N VAL A 886 -33.42 56.83 -3.34
CA VAL A 886 -33.01 58.23 -3.21
C VAL A 886 -32.54 58.81 -4.56
N LYS A 887 -32.42 57.98 -5.61
CA LYS A 887 -31.90 58.34 -6.94
C LYS A 887 -30.54 59.04 -6.87
N ILE A 888 -29.73 58.72 -5.87
CA ILE A 888 -28.40 59.29 -5.71
C ILE A 888 -27.48 58.63 -6.75
N GLU A 889 -27.26 59.32 -7.87
CA GLU A 889 -26.23 58.98 -8.85
C GLU A 889 -24.85 59.57 -8.50
N ASN A 890 -24.60 59.84 -7.22
CA ASN A 890 -23.36 60.46 -6.76
C ASN A 890 -22.19 59.47 -6.92
N GLU A 891 -21.32 59.74 -7.89
CA GLU A 891 -20.12 58.93 -8.17
C GLU A 891 -19.23 58.78 -6.95
N ASN A 892 -19.15 59.78 -6.06
CA ASN A 892 -18.36 59.69 -4.84
C ASN A 892 -18.93 58.66 -3.85
N PHE A 893 -20.26 58.51 -3.77
CA PHE A 893 -20.90 57.55 -2.88
C PHE A 893 -20.67 56.11 -3.37
N ILE A 894 -20.88 55.87 -4.67
CA ILE A 894 -20.63 54.57 -5.30
C ILE A 894 -19.15 54.19 -5.16
N ASN A 895 -18.24 55.13 -5.43
CA ASN A 895 -16.79 54.87 -5.32
C ASN A 895 -16.35 54.61 -3.86
N THR A 896 -16.99 55.25 -2.88
CA THR A 896 -16.73 54.98 -1.45
C THR A 896 -17.14 53.56 -1.08
N ASN A 897 -18.33 53.12 -1.48
CA ASN A 897 -18.79 51.75 -1.24
C ASN A 897 -17.94 50.71 -1.98
N LEU A 898 -17.54 51.00 -3.23
CA LEU A 898 -16.60 50.15 -3.97
C LEU A 898 -15.24 50.05 -3.28
N THR A 899 -14.72 51.15 -2.72
CA THR A 899 -13.46 51.15 -1.96
C THR A 899 -13.56 50.28 -0.71
N ILE A 900 -14.69 50.34 -0.01
CA ILE A 900 -14.98 49.48 1.14
C ILE A 900 -15.05 48.01 0.71
N LEU A 901 -15.78 47.70 -0.37
CA LEU A 901 -15.89 46.35 -0.92
C LEU A 901 -14.53 45.82 -1.40
N TYR A 902 -13.74 46.63 -2.09
CA TYR A 902 -12.38 46.32 -2.48
C TYR A 902 -11.54 45.98 -1.25
N LYS A 903 -11.63 46.74 -0.15
CA LYS A 903 -10.90 46.47 1.10
C LYS A 903 -11.30 45.12 1.72
N TYR A 904 -12.56 44.70 1.61
CA TYR A 904 -12.99 43.38 2.07
C TYR A 904 -12.55 42.25 1.12
N LEU A 905 -12.74 42.43 -0.19
CA LEU A 905 -12.38 41.44 -1.21
C LEU A 905 -10.87 41.24 -1.36
N SER A 906 -10.07 42.31 -1.23
CA SER A 906 -8.61 42.29 -1.29
C SER A 906 -7.95 41.63 -0.08
N LYS A 907 -8.61 41.65 1.08
CA LYS A 907 -8.24 40.79 2.24
C LYS A 907 -8.43 39.30 1.92
N GLY A 908 -9.18 38.99 0.87
CA GLY A 908 -9.28 37.69 0.21
C GLY A 908 -10.23 36.71 0.90
N VAL A 909 -10.37 35.54 0.28
CA VAL A 909 -11.02 34.33 0.82
C VAL A 909 -10.41 33.89 2.16
N LEU A 910 -9.21 34.38 2.48
CA LEU A 910 -8.38 33.97 3.61
C LEU A 910 -8.61 34.78 4.87
N SER A 911 -9.31 35.93 4.78
CA SER A 911 -9.80 36.66 5.97
C SER A 911 -11.14 36.16 6.46
N LEU A 912 -11.81 35.30 5.69
CA LEU A 912 -12.98 34.52 6.12
C LEU A 912 -12.52 33.31 6.95
N LYS A 913 -11.65 33.58 7.91
CA LYS A 913 -11.47 32.68 9.03
C LYS A 913 -12.34 33.16 10.15
N GLU A 914 -13.07 32.17 10.65
CA GLU A 914 -13.63 32.10 11.98
C GLU A 914 -13.05 33.15 12.91
N GLU A 915 -13.92 34.07 13.31
CA GLU A 915 -13.61 34.96 14.41
C GLU A 915 -13.29 34.12 15.65
N LYS A 916 -12.67 34.75 16.66
CA LYS A 916 -12.49 34.12 17.99
C LYS A 916 -13.80 33.52 18.51
N GLU A 917 -14.96 34.06 18.10
CA GLU A 917 -16.28 33.53 18.39
C GLU A 917 -16.62 32.24 17.64
N ASP A 918 -16.21 32.07 16.38
CA ASP A 918 -16.40 30.83 15.62
C ASP A 918 -15.40 29.74 16.02
N GLU A 919 -14.16 30.12 16.38
CA GLU A 919 -13.20 29.20 17.00
C GLU A 919 -13.75 28.72 18.35
N GLN A 920 -14.32 29.64 19.14
CA GLN A 920 -15.04 29.29 20.37
C GLN A 920 -16.28 28.45 20.09
N LYS A 921 -17.01 28.70 19.00
CA LYS A 921 -18.19 27.94 18.58
C LYS A 921 -17.83 26.54 18.10
N LYS A 922 -16.76 26.36 17.33
CA LYS A 922 -16.23 25.04 16.95
C LYS A 922 -15.64 24.30 18.14
N ILE A 923 -14.90 24.97 19.02
CA ILE A 923 -14.42 24.38 20.28
C ILE A 923 -15.64 23.95 21.11
N ASN A 924 -16.67 24.79 21.20
CA ASN A 924 -17.90 24.48 21.92
C ASN A 924 -18.69 23.36 21.22
N ASP A 925 -18.80 23.32 19.90
CA ASP A 925 -19.50 22.29 19.13
C ASP A 925 -18.75 20.95 19.17
N ALA A 926 -17.42 20.99 19.18
CA ALA A 926 -16.56 19.83 19.42
C ALA A 926 -16.66 19.35 20.87
N LYS A 927 -16.66 20.27 21.84
CA LYS A 927 -16.91 19.96 23.27
C LYS A 927 -18.31 19.39 23.46
N ILE A 928 -19.35 19.92 22.80
CA ILE A 928 -20.74 19.45 22.82
C ILE A 928 -20.83 18.07 22.16
N SER A 929 -20.19 17.88 21.01
CA SER A 929 -20.16 16.58 20.31
C SER A 929 -19.47 15.52 21.17
N LYS A 930 -18.33 15.87 21.78
CA LYS A 930 -17.60 15.01 22.71
C LYS A 930 -18.47 14.71 23.95
N LEU A 931 -19.10 15.72 24.53
CA LEU A 931 -19.95 15.58 25.71
C LEU A 931 -21.19 14.74 25.42
N LYS A 932 -21.85 14.92 24.25
CA LYS A 932 -22.96 14.08 23.79
C LYS A 932 -22.54 12.63 23.61
N ALA A 933 -21.35 12.38 23.07
CA ALA A 933 -20.79 11.04 22.96
C ALA A 933 -20.49 10.42 24.33
N LEU A 934 -19.98 11.21 25.29
CA LEU A 934 -19.72 10.78 26.66
C LEU A 934 -21.03 10.48 27.42
N ILE A 935 -22.05 11.33 27.31
CA ILE A 935 -23.38 11.13 27.90
C ILE A 935 -24.03 9.85 27.33
N LYS A 936 -23.77 9.53 26.05
CA LYS A 936 -24.30 8.31 25.42
C LYS A 936 -23.69 7.01 26.00
N ASN A 937 -22.44 7.04 26.45
CA ASN A 937 -21.63 5.89 26.88
C ASN A 937 -21.89 5.38 28.32
N ASP A 938 -22.95 5.86 28.99
CA ASP A 938 -23.31 5.55 30.38
C ASP A 938 -22.28 5.98 31.44
N GLU A 939 -22.73 6.11 32.69
CA GLU A 939 -21.85 6.36 33.84
C GLU A 939 -20.82 5.23 34.00
N ASN A 940 -19.61 5.58 34.43
CA ASN A 940 -18.52 4.62 34.54
C ASN A 940 -17.55 4.94 35.69
N GLN A 941 -16.40 4.27 35.72
CA GLN A 941 -15.44 4.43 36.81
C GLN A 941 -14.82 5.83 36.88
N ARG A 942 -14.92 6.64 35.83
CA ARG A 942 -14.38 8.01 35.77
C ARG A 942 -15.45 9.04 35.41
N MET A 943 -16.73 8.68 35.45
CA MET A 943 -17.82 9.56 35.03
C MET A 943 -19.08 9.35 35.85
N GLU A 944 -19.67 10.45 36.33
CA GLU A 944 -20.91 10.48 37.11
C GLU A 944 -21.81 11.63 36.63
N PHE A 945 -23.12 11.39 36.56
CA PHE A 945 -24.14 12.38 36.22
C PHE A 945 -24.95 12.78 37.46
N LYS A 946 -25.34 14.05 37.51
CA LYS A 946 -26.27 14.58 38.51
C LYS A 946 -27.23 15.54 37.82
N ALA A 947 -28.53 15.35 38.06
CA ALA A 947 -29.57 16.22 37.52
C ALA A 947 -29.42 17.68 38.00
N SER A 948 -29.04 17.84 39.27
CA SER A 948 -28.91 19.14 39.96
C SER A 948 -27.94 18.99 41.14
N LEU A 949 -27.35 20.10 41.57
CA LEU A 949 -26.49 20.20 42.76
C LEU A 949 -27.21 20.81 43.96
N LEU A 950 -28.19 21.68 43.73
CA LEU A 950 -28.81 22.49 44.79
C LEU A 950 -30.28 22.17 45.02
N ILE A 951 -31.02 21.80 43.97
CA ILE A 951 -32.47 21.58 44.03
C ILE A 951 -32.79 20.09 43.99
N PRO A 952 -33.50 19.54 44.98
CA PRO A 952 -33.94 18.16 44.93
C PRO A 952 -34.98 17.92 43.83
N HIS A 953 -34.70 16.90 43.02
CA HIS A 953 -35.61 16.41 41.98
C HIS A 953 -36.14 15.04 42.38
N PRO A 954 -37.31 14.98 43.02
CA PRO A 954 -37.95 13.71 43.36
C PRO A 954 -38.32 12.93 42.09
N SER A 955 -38.18 11.61 42.13
CA SER A 955 -38.63 10.72 41.05
C SER A 955 -40.15 10.75 40.87
N GLU A 956 -40.68 10.18 39.78
CA GLU A 956 -42.14 10.10 39.59
C GLU A 956 -42.85 9.35 40.73
N ASP A 957 -42.20 8.33 41.31
CA ASP A 957 -42.75 7.58 42.44
C ASP A 957 -42.63 8.36 43.75
N ASP A 958 -41.57 9.16 43.92
CA ASP A 958 -41.46 10.11 45.03
C ASP A 958 -42.51 11.21 44.93
N LEU A 959 -42.83 11.69 43.73
CA LEU A 959 -43.89 12.66 43.47
C LEU A 959 -45.28 12.08 43.83
N LYS A 960 -45.58 10.84 43.42
CA LYS A 960 -46.79 10.13 43.85
C LYS A 960 -46.85 9.95 45.37
N THR A 961 -45.71 9.65 45.99
CA THR A 961 -45.58 9.49 47.43
C THR A 961 -45.79 10.82 48.15
N LEU A 962 -45.21 11.92 47.66
CA LEU A 962 -45.43 13.28 48.14
C LEU A 962 -46.89 13.68 48.01
N GLU A 963 -47.55 13.41 46.88
CA GLU A 963 -48.99 13.66 46.73
C GLU A 963 -49.82 12.88 47.74
N GLY A 964 -49.49 11.61 47.99
CA GLY A 964 -50.14 10.78 49.00
C GLY A 964 -49.92 11.33 50.43
N LEU A 965 -48.70 11.72 50.75
CA LEU A 965 -48.32 12.30 52.05
C LEU A 965 -48.96 13.67 52.27
N HIS A 966 -49.02 14.53 51.24
CA HIS A 966 -49.71 15.82 51.28
C HIS A 966 -51.22 15.64 51.43
N LYS A 967 -51.84 14.65 50.75
CA LYS A 967 -53.26 14.29 50.94
C LYS A 967 -53.54 13.75 52.35
N GLN A 968 -52.63 12.97 52.94
CA GLN A 968 -52.74 12.50 54.33
C GLN A 968 -52.60 13.65 55.35
N LYS A 969 -51.70 14.60 55.09
CA LYS A 969 -51.53 15.83 55.89
C LYS A 969 -52.76 16.74 55.83
N GLN A 970 -53.40 16.85 54.66
CA GLN A 970 -54.67 17.59 54.49
C GLN A 970 -55.88 16.92 55.16
N LYS A 971 -55.85 15.58 55.38
CA LYS A 971 -56.89 14.83 56.09
C LYS A 971 -56.75 14.83 57.63
N GLY A 972 -55.86 15.65 58.19
CA GLY A 972 -55.72 15.83 59.65
C GLY A 972 -54.77 14.88 60.36
N ASN A 973 -54.07 13.98 59.64
CA ASN A 973 -52.99 13.18 60.22
C ASN A 973 -51.67 13.97 60.16
N CYS A 974 -51.36 14.76 61.19
CA CYS A 974 -50.04 15.36 61.37
C CYS A 974 -49.21 14.53 62.35
N SER A 975 -48.43 13.58 61.83
CA SER A 975 -47.36 12.94 62.60
C SER A 975 -46.01 13.58 62.22
N SER A 976 -45.11 13.75 63.21
CA SER A 976 -43.74 14.23 62.97
C SER A 976 -42.97 13.37 61.96
N GLY A 977 -43.42 12.12 61.73
CA GLY A 977 -42.91 11.24 60.69
C GLY A 977 -43.27 11.65 59.26
N ILE A 978 -44.46 12.23 59.02
CA ILE A 978 -44.87 12.68 57.68
C ILE A 978 -44.06 13.90 57.25
N ASP A 979 -43.86 14.88 58.13
CA ASP A 979 -43.05 16.06 57.85
C ASP A 979 -41.57 15.71 57.63
N LYS A 980 -41.03 14.78 58.43
CA LYS A 980 -39.70 14.21 58.18
C LYS A 980 -39.62 13.54 56.82
N ARG A 981 -40.65 12.77 56.43
CA ARG A 981 -40.67 12.08 55.14
C ARG A 981 -40.75 13.04 53.95
N ILE A 982 -41.48 14.14 54.09
CA ILE A 982 -41.54 15.21 53.08
C ILE A 982 -40.18 15.94 52.98
N ASP A 983 -39.54 16.24 54.11
CA ASP A 983 -38.22 16.89 54.16
C ASP A 983 -37.09 15.99 53.62
N GLU A 984 -37.19 14.67 53.81
CA GLU A 984 -36.29 13.66 53.23
C GLU A 984 -36.38 13.57 51.70
N ILE A 985 -37.53 13.91 51.11
CA ILE A 985 -37.78 13.78 49.67
C ILE A 985 -37.56 15.12 48.94
N SER A 986 -37.96 16.25 49.53
CA SER A 986 -37.98 17.56 48.85
C SER A 986 -37.49 18.75 49.68
N GLY A 987 -37.12 18.53 50.94
CA GLY A 987 -36.72 19.59 51.87
C GLY A 987 -35.23 19.68 52.11
N LYS A 988 -34.83 20.21 53.27
CA LYS A 988 -33.43 20.51 53.61
C LYS A 988 -32.58 19.25 53.74
N THR A 989 -33.17 18.15 54.19
CA THR A 989 -32.47 16.86 54.26
C THR A 989 -32.18 16.32 52.86
N ALA A 990 -33.09 16.50 51.90
CA ALA A 990 -32.85 16.16 50.50
C ALA A 990 -31.75 17.03 49.85
N GLU A 991 -31.75 18.35 50.08
CA GLU A 991 -30.67 19.26 49.62
C GLU A 991 -29.28 18.76 50.07
N LYS A 992 -29.16 18.40 51.35
CA LYS A 992 -27.89 17.91 51.93
C LYS A 992 -27.44 16.58 51.33
N ARG A 993 -28.37 15.65 51.11
CA ARG A 993 -28.07 14.34 50.48
C ARG A 993 -27.56 14.48 49.06
N ILE A 994 -28.10 15.42 48.28
CA ILE A 994 -27.67 15.66 46.90
C ILE A 994 -26.26 16.23 46.84
N LEU A 995 -25.99 17.25 47.67
CA LEU A 995 -24.65 17.82 47.82
C LEU A 995 -23.64 16.75 48.25
N HIS A 996 -23.98 15.98 49.28
CA HIS A 996 -23.15 14.87 49.75
C HIS A 996 -22.91 13.83 48.65
N SER A 997 -23.94 13.45 47.89
CA SER A 997 -23.81 12.52 46.77
C SER A 997 -22.84 13.01 45.68
N ALA A 998 -22.94 14.28 45.29
CA ALA A 998 -22.05 14.89 44.31
C ALA A 998 -20.59 14.96 44.79
N PHE A 999 -20.36 15.47 46.01
CA PHE A 999 -19.01 15.63 46.55
C PHE A 999 -18.38 14.30 46.99
N LYS A 1000 -19.16 13.32 47.44
CA LYS A 1000 -18.69 11.94 47.67
C LYS A 1000 -18.03 11.36 46.41
N ASN A 1001 -18.60 11.59 45.24
CA ASN A 1001 -18.05 11.11 43.98
C ASN A 1001 -16.76 11.86 43.57
N LEU A 1002 -16.69 13.18 43.80
CA LEU A 1002 -15.44 13.94 43.58
C LEU A 1002 -14.32 13.46 44.52
N CYS A 1003 -14.64 13.16 45.78
CA CYS A 1003 -13.71 12.56 46.75
C CYS A 1003 -13.18 11.21 46.24
N ALA A 1004 -14.08 10.34 45.79
CA ALA A 1004 -13.75 9.02 45.26
C ALA A 1004 -12.85 9.09 44.00
N PHE A 1005 -13.12 10.02 43.09
CA PHE A 1005 -12.29 10.24 41.90
C PHE A 1005 -10.90 10.76 42.25
N ALA A 1006 -10.79 11.75 43.15
CA ALA A 1006 -9.49 12.26 43.59
C ALA A 1006 -8.65 11.21 44.32
N ASN A 1007 -9.29 10.26 45.01
CA ASN A 1007 -8.60 9.17 45.70
C ASN A 1007 -8.20 7.99 44.82
N THR A 1008 -8.65 7.95 43.56
CA THR A 1008 -8.37 6.87 42.61
C THR A 1008 -7.62 7.41 41.38
N ASP A 1009 -8.26 7.40 40.21
CA ASP A 1009 -7.62 7.72 38.92
C ASP A 1009 -7.96 9.13 38.40
N GLY A 1010 -8.71 9.91 39.17
CA GLY A 1010 -9.40 11.10 38.67
C GLY A 1010 -10.68 10.75 37.90
N GLY A 1011 -11.44 11.77 37.53
CA GLY A 1011 -12.73 11.58 36.88
C GLY A 1011 -13.48 12.88 36.62
N MET A 1012 -14.68 12.75 36.06
CA MET A 1012 -15.53 13.85 35.64
C MET A 1012 -16.94 13.72 36.23
N LEU A 1013 -17.43 14.79 36.86
CA LEU A 1013 -18.80 14.94 37.34
C LEU A 1013 -19.55 15.91 36.42
N LEU A 1014 -20.67 15.47 35.84
CA LEU A 1014 -21.54 16.31 35.01
C LEU A 1014 -22.81 16.67 35.77
N ILE A 1015 -23.10 17.97 35.88
CA ILE A 1015 -24.30 18.50 36.56
C ILE A 1015 -25.23 19.14 35.53
N GLY A 1016 -26.52 18.85 35.61
CA GLY A 1016 -27.55 19.24 34.63
C GLY A 1016 -27.89 18.13 33.63
N VAL A 1017 -27.49 16.87 33.92
CA VAL A 1017 -27.79 15.67 33.13
C VAL A 1017 -28.51 14.67 34.03
N ASN A 1018 -29.67 14.20 33.59
CA ASN A 1018 -30.45 13.19 34.29
C ASN A 1018 -29.87 11.78 34.06
N ASP A 1019 -30.25 10.84 34.93
CA ASP A 1019 -29.85 9.42 34.82
C ASP A 1019 -30.37 8.78 33.51
N ASP A 1020 -31.48 9.29 32.95
CA ASP A 1020 -32.04 8.90 31.64
C ASP A 1020 -31.29 9.54 30.44
N LYS A 1021 -30.16 10.20 30.71
CA LYS A 1021 -29.29 10.91 29.75
C LYS A 1021 -29.91 12.16 29.15
N THR A 1022 -31.07 12.62 29.64
CA THR A 1022 -31.67 13.87 29.18
C THR A 1022 -30.95 15.07 29.77
N ILE A 1023 -30.75 16.10 28.95
CA ILE A 1023 -30.10 17.35 29.37
C ILE A 1023 -31.17 18.26 29.96
N ARG A 1024 -31.09 18.47 31.27
CA ARG A 1024 -31.97 19.37 32.02
C ARG A 1024 -31.42 20.80 32.04
N GLY A 1025 -30.11 20.92 32.26
CA GLY A 1025 -29.42 22.18 32.47
C GLY A 1025 -29.42 22.62 33.94
N ILE A 1026 -28.44 23.45 34.32
CA ILE A 1026 -28.26 23.98 35.69
C ILE A 1026 -29.06 25.26 35.95
N GLU A 1027 -29.83 25.74 34.97
CA GLU A 1027 -30.53 27.03 35.05
C GLU A 1027 -31.51 27.10 36.23
N GLU A 1028 -32.16 25.98 36.57
CA GLU A 1028 -33.07 25.92 37.72
C GLU A 1028 -32.32 26.09 39.05
N ASP A 1029 -31.07 25.58 39.15
CA ASP A 1029 -30.26 25.63 40.37
C ASP A 1029 -29.86 27.06 40.77
N PHE A 1030 -29.90 28.02 39.84
CA PHE A 1030 -29.67 29.44 40.16
C PHE A 1030 -30.69 29.96 41.20
N ASN A 1031 -31.88 29.37 41.26
CA ASN A 1031 -32.90 29.72 42.25
C ASN A 1031 -32.56 29.21 43.66
N GLY A 1032 -31.75 28.15 43.77
CA GLY A 1032 -31.28 27.57 45.03
C GLY A 1032 -30.13 28.32 45.71
N ILE A 1033 -29.56 29.35 45.05
CA ILE A 1033 -28.48 30.18 45.60
C ILE A 1033 -29.03 31.08 46.73
N LYS A 1034 -28.54 30.87 47.95
CA LYS A 1034 -29.04 31.54 49.18
C LYS A 1034 -28.53 32.99 49.33
N SER A 1035 -27.36 33.32 48.76
CA SER A 1035 -26.77 34.67 48.77
C SER A 1035 -25.85 34.87 47.55
N GLY A 1036 -25.93 36.02 46.87
CA GLY A 1036 -25.15 36.33 45.67
C GLY A 1036 -25.98 36.52 44.39
N LYS A 1037 -25.31 36.65 43.24
CA LYS A 1037 -25.96 36.81 41.93
C LYS A 1037 -26.59 35.49 41.49
N LYS A 1038 -27.85 35.50 41.05
CA LYS A 1038 -28.54 34.31 40.50
C LYS A 1038 -28.25 34.13 39.01
N ASN A 1039 -26.97 33.97 38.68
CA ASN A 1039 -26.45 33.77 37.33
C ASN A 1039 -25.26 32.80 37.36
N LEU A 1040 -24.68 32.47 36.19
CA LEU A 1040 -23.54 31.55 36.07
C LEU A 1040 -22.36 31.91 36.98
N ASP A 1041 -21.98 33.19 37.02
CA ASP A 1041 -20.87 33.66 37.86
C ASP A 1041 -21.14 33.41 39.36
N GLY A 1042 -22.37 33.71 39.81
CA GLY A 1042 -22.75 33.45 41.20
C GLY A 1042 -22.86 31.97 41.54
N TYR A 1043 -23.20 31.13 40.57
CA TYR A 1043 -23.19 29.68 40.73
C TYR A 1043 -21.77 29.13 40.93
N GLY A 1044 -20.78 29.61 40.15
CA GLY A 1044 -19.36 29.26 40.32
C GLY A 1044 -18.81 29.65 41.70
N ILE A 1045 -19.07 30.89 42.14
CA ILE A 1045 -18.67 31.36 43.48
C ILE A 1045 -19.29 30.50 44.59
N ASN A 1046 -20.57 30.13 44.45
CA ASN A 1046 -21.24 29.27 45.41
C ASN A 1046 -20.64 27.85 45.41
N PHE A 1047 -20.27 27.32 44.24
CA PHE A 1047 -19.58 26.04 44.13
C PHE A 1047 -18.21 26.05 44.81
N ASP A 1048 -17.40 27.10 44.61
CA ASP A 1048 -16.09 27.22 45.28
C ASP A 1048 -16.22 27.29 46.81
N ASN A 1049 -17.24 27.98 47.32
CA ASN A 1049 -17.56 28.00 48.75
C ASN A 1049 -17.97 26.63 49.28
N LEU A 1050 -18.71 25.84 48.49
CA LEU A 1050 -19.06 24.46 48.84
C LEU A 1050 -17.81 23.56 48.82
N ILE A 1051 -16.92 23.70 47.83
CA ILE A 1051 -15.65 22.98 47.80
C ILE A 1051 -14.82 23.27 49.05
N LYS A 1052 -14.70 24.55 49.43
CA LYS A 1052 -14.01 24.97 50.66
C LYS A 1052 -14.62 24.31 51.90
N LYS A 1053 -15.95 24.19 51.96
CA LYS A 1053 -16.66 23.57 53.07
C LYS A 1053 -16.47 22.05 53.12
N PHE A 1054 -16.53 21.36 51.99
CA PHE A 1054 -16.51 19.89 51.92
C PHE A 1054 -15.11 19.28 51.86
N PHE A 1055 -14.08 20.03 51.43
CA PHE A 1055 -12.71 19.52 51.25
C PHE A 1055 -11.59 20.41 51.79
N GLY A 1056 -11.88 21.65 52.18
CA GLY A 1056 -10.87 22.65 52.56
C GLY A 1056 -10.25 23.41 51.38
N GLU A 1057 -9.34 24.34 51.67
CA GLU A 1057 -8.83 25.31 50.67
C GLU A 1057 -7.92 24.69 49.60
N ALA A 1058 -7.19 23.61 49.92
CA ALA A 1058 -6.19 23.04 49.02
C ALA A 1058 -6.79 22.24 47.84
N PHE A 1059 -8.02 21.74 48.00
CA PHE A 1059 -8.65 20.83 47.02
C PHE A 1059 -8.95 21.50 45.68
N GLY A 1060 -9.18 22.82 45.67
CA GLY A 1060 -9.44 23.58 44.44
C GLY A 1060 -8.31 23.45 43.41
N SER A 1061 -7.07 23.19 43.83
CA SER A 1061 -5.92 22.99 42.93
C SER A 1061 -5.99 21.72 42.08
N LEU A 1062 -6.82 20.75 42.49
CA LEU A 1062 -7.04 19.48 41.77
C LEU A 1062 -8.23 19.54 40.81
N LEU A 1063 -9.01 20.62 40.84
CA LEU A 1063 -10.23 20.79 40.08
C LEU A 1063 -10.04 21.70 38.86
N SER A 1064 -10.72 21.35 37.78
CA SER A 1064 -10.98 22.23 36.65
C SER A 1064 -12.42 22.04 36.21
N TYR A 1065 -13.18 23.13 36.05
CA TYR A 1065 -14.57 23.05 35.61
C TYR A 1065 -14.86 23.99 34.44
N ASP A 1066 -15.79 23.57 33.58
CA ASP A 1066 -16.25 24.29 32.39
C ASP A 1066 -17.79 24.33 32.37
N HIS A 1067 -18.36 25.40 31.82
CA HIS A 1067 -19.80 25.52 31.54
C HIS A 1067 -20.06 25.32 30.04
N ILE A 1068 -20.80 24.27 29.67
CA ILE A 1068 -21.08 23.94 28.26
C ILE A 1068 -22.56 24.17 27.96
N ARG A 1069 -22.85 25.12 27.06
CA ARG A 1069 -24.21 25.51 26.68
C ARG A 1069 -24.68 24.76 25.43
N PHE A 1070 -25.86 24.15 25.49
CA PHE A 1070 -26.49 23.42 24.39
C PHE A 1070 -27.43 24.32 23.57
N GLN A 1071 -27.83 23.85 22.38
CA GLN A 1071 -28.64 24.58 21.39
C GLN A 1071 -30.02 25.04 21.92
N ASP A 1072 -30.52 24.43 23.01
CA ASP A 1072 -31.79 24.76 23.66
C ASP A 1072 -31.66 25.74 24.85
N ASN A 1073 -30.56 26.50 24.94
CA ASN A 1073 -30.24 27.39 26.07
C ASN A 1073 -30.02 26.71 27.44
N LYS A 1074 -29.83 25.39 27.47
CA LYS A 1074 -29.51 24.62 28.68
C LYS A 1074 -28.00 24.46 28.86
N THR A 1075 -27.50 24.60 30.08
CA THR A 1075 -26.07 24.59 30.40
C THR A 1075 -25.72 23.40 31.29
N VAL A 1076 -24.74 22.60 30.88
CA VAL A 1076 -24.19 21.51 31.69
C VAL A 1076 -22.90 21.99 32.35
N PHE A 1077 -22.78 21.78 33.66
CA PHE A 1077 -21.57 22.09 34.41
C PHE A 1077 -20.69 20.85 34.51
N CYS A 1078 -19.50 20.92 33.92
CA CYS A 1078 -18.57 19.79 33.82
C CYS A 1078 -17.42 20.03 34.78
N ILE A 1079 -17.24 19.14 35.76
CA ILE A 1079 -16.19 19.25 36.77
C ILE A 1079 -15.22 18.08 36.58
N GLU A 1080 -13.96 18.35 36.27
CA GLU A 1080 -12.89 17.37 36.18
C GLU A 1080 -12.01 17.46 37.43
N VAL A 1081 -11.68 16.30 38.02
CA VAL A 1081 -10.79 16.19 39.18
C VAL A 1081 -9.62 15.28 38.86
N LYS A 1082 -8.42 15.76 39.17
CA LYS A 1082 -7.18 14.99 39.01
C LYS A 1082 -6.98 14.01 40.18
N PRO A 1083 -6.31 12.87 39.94
CA PRO A 1083 -5.91 11.99 41.02
C PRO A 1083 -4.95 12.71 41.97
N SER A 1084 -5.22 12.63 43.27
CA SER A 1084 -4.39 13.18 44.32
C SER A 1084 -3.31 12.20 44.72
N SER A 1085 -2.08 12.69 44.95
CA SER A 1085 -0.99 11.91 45.53
C SER A 1085 -1.19 11.60 47.02
N HIS A 1086 -2.08 12.31 47.71
CA HIS A 1086 -2.41 12.13 49.12
C HIS A 1086 -3.89 11.78 49.29
N GLU A 1087 -4.24 11.14 50.40
CA GLU A 1087 -5.64 10.88 50.79
C GLU A 1087 -6.45 12.19 50.86
N VAL A 1088 -7.62 12.16 50.25
CA VAL A 1088 -8.60 13.25 50.29
C VAL A 1088 -9.74 12.81 51.20
N PHE A 1089 -10.08 13.67 52.17
CA PHE A 1089 -11.20 13.46 53.08
C PHE A 1089 -12.37 14.35 52.66
N LEU A 1090 -13.58 13.79 52.74
CA LEU A 1090 -14.82 14.55 52.69
C LEU A 1090 -15.13 14.98 54.13
N LEU A 1091 -15.26 16.29 54.35
CA LEU A 1091 -15.34 16.91 55.68
C LEU A 1091 -16.76 17.03 56.24
N VAL A 1092 -17.77 16.57 55.49
CA VAL A 1092 -19.18 16.73 55.83
C VAL A 1092 -19.92 15.44 55.50
N ASP A 1093 -20.69 14.92 56.46
CA ASP A 1093 -21.51 13.71 56.32
C ASP A 1093 -22.80 13.95 55.52
N GLU A 1094 -23.54 12.87 55.25
CA GLU A 1094 -24.84 12.91 54.55
C GLU A 1094 -25.92 13.75 55.25
N ASN A 1095 -25.77 14.02 56.54
CA ASN A 1095 -26.68 14.81 57.37
C ASN A 1095 -26.23 16.28 57.50
N GLY A 1096 -25.08 16.63 56.91
CA GLY A 1096 -24.51 17.97 56.92
C GLY A 1096 -23.70 18.32 58.17
N ASN A 1097 -23.30 17.34 58.97
CA ASN A 1097 -22.42 17.51 60.14
C ASN A 1097 -20.95 17.32 59.74
N ASN A 1098 -20.02 17.81 60.57
CA ASN A 1098 -18.59 17.60 60.34
C ASN A 1098 -18.23 16.12 60.55
N ALA A 1099 -17.61 15.51 59.54
CA ALA A 1099 -17.12 14.14 59.57
C ALA A 1099 -15.88 14.03 58.66
N GLU A 1100 -15.01 13.06 58.88
CA GLU A 1100 -13.84 12.85 58.02
C GLU A 1100 -13.96 11.50 57.32
N GLU A 1101 -14.50 11.52 56.10
CA GLU A 1101 -14.82 10.29 55.36
C GLU A 1101 -13.96 10.15 54.10
N VAL A 1102 -13.37 8.96 53.93
CA VAL A 1102 -12.58 8.65 52.74
C VAL A 1102 -13.39 7.76 51.82
N PHE A 1103 -13.56 8.19 50.58
CA PHE A 1103 -14.21 7.41 49.54
C PHE A 1103 -13.22 7.03 48.45
N ILE A 1104 -13.38 5.83 47.90
CA ILE A 1104 -12.70 5.37 46.70
C ILE A 1104 -13.72 4.91 45.65
N ARG A 1105 -13.33 4.99 44.39
CA ARG A 1105 -14.15 4.46 43.31
C ARG A 1105 -13.92 2.95 43.16
N HIS A 1106 -15.01 2.18 43.18
CA HIS A 1106 -15.01 0.74 42.95
C HIS A 1106 -16.02 0.42 41.85
N CYS A 1107 -15.54 0.18 40.63
CA CYS A 1107 -16.36 0.12 39.43
C CYS A 1107 -17.21 1.41 39.28
N SER A 1108 -18.53 1.30 39.19
CA SER A 1108 -19.47 2.41 38.98
C SER A 1108 -20.00 3.03 40.28
N SER A 1109 -19.43 2.73 41.46
CA SER A 1109 -19.89 3.31 42.73
C SER A 1109 -18.75 3.84 43.61
N ALA A 1110 -19.07 4.86 44.42
CA ALA A 1110 -18.18 5.36 45.45
C ALA A 1110 -18.42 4.61 46.76
N ARG A 1111 -17.38 3.93 47.27
CA ARG A 1111 -17.40 3.15 48.51
C ARG A 1111 -16.57 3.85 49.58
N GLN A 1112 -17.13 3.99 50.78
CA GLN A 1112 -16.41 4.50 51.94
C GLN A 1112 -15.40 3.46 52.42
N LEU A 1113 -14.19 3.91 52.75
CA LEU A 1113 -13.18 3.09 53.40
C LEU A 1113 -13.20 3.29 54.90
N VAL A 1114 -13.28 2.20 55.64
CA VAL A 1114 -13.25 2.19 57.11
C VAL A 1114 -12.33 1.09 57.63
N GLY A 1115 -11.79 1.27 58.83
CA GLY A 1115 -10.98 0.26 59.53
C GLY A 1115 -9.77 -0.22 58.73
N LYS A 1116 -9.62 -1.54 58.58
CA LYS A 1116 -8.45 -2.18 57.95
C LYS A 1116 -8.23 -1.77 56.49
N GLU A 1117 -9.30 -1.57 55.73
CA GLU A 1117 -9.23 -1.20 54.31
C GLU A 1117 -8.66 0.22 54.13
N LEU A 1118 -9.07 1.17 54.99
CA LEU A 1118 -8.54 2.54 54.99
C LEU A 1118 -7.04 2.57 55.30
N VAL A 1119 -6.61 1.84 56.34
CA VAL A 1119 -5.19 1.75 56.71
C VAL A 1119 -4.36 1.15 55.59
N SER A 1120 -4.88 0.13 54.90
CA SER A 1120 -4.21 -0.46 53.75
C SER A 1120 -4.11 0.52 52.58
N PHE A 1121 -5.19 1.23 52.27
CA PHE A 1121 -5.23 2.23 51.20
C PHE A 1121 -4.21 3.35 51.42
N ILE A 1122 -4.19 3.93 52.62
CA ILE A 1122 -3.24 4.98 52.99
C ILE A 1122 -1.79 4.48 52.82
N LYS A 1123 -1.45 3.30 53.36
CA LYS A 1123 -0.11 2.72 53.20
C LYS A 1123 0.29 2.52 51.74
N THR A 1124 -0.62 2.01 50.91
CA THR A 1124 -0.36 1.83 49.47
C THR A 1124 -0.17 3.16 48.76
N LYS A 1125 -0.95 4.19 49.10
CA LYS A 1125 -0.86 5.52 48.50
C LYS A 1125 0.48 6.21 48.81
N TYR A 1126 0.96 6.10 50.05
CA TYR A 1126 2.27 6.63 50.45
C TYR A 1126 3.46 5.83 49.86
N ASN A 1127 3.30 4.52 49.61
CA ASN A 1127 4.34 3.65 49.04
C ASN A 1127 4.33 3.56 47.50
N SER A 1128 3.42 4.27 46.82
CA SER A 1128 3.30 4.25 45.36
C SER A 1128 4.46 5.04 44.70
N PRO A 1129 5.00 4.62 43.55
CA PRO A 1129 6.14 5.29 42.88
C PRO A 1129 5.85 6.72 42.38
N THR A 1130 4.63 7.21 42.53
CA THR A 1130 4.22 8.60 42.26
C THR A 1130 4.54 9.58 43.39
N ASN A 1131 5.09 9.12 44.53
CA ASN A 1131 5.44 9.98 45.65
C ASN A 1131 6.81 10.68 45.44
N PRO A 1132 6.87 12.02 45.27
CA PRO A 1132 8.10 12.74 44.91
C PRO A 1132 9.23 12.64 45.95
N LEU A 1133 8.88 12.42 47.22
CA LEU A 1133 9.84 12.32 48.33
C LEU A 1133 10.64 11.00 48.28
N LEU A 1134 10.01 9.88 47.91
CA LEU A 1134 10.67 8.58 47.74
C LEU A 1134 11.54 8.50 46.48
N LEU A 1135 11.24 9.31 45.46
CA LEU A 1135 12.09 9.47 44.26
C LEU A 1135 13.36 10.26 44.58
N LYS A 1136 13.30 11.25 45.48
CA LYS A 1136 14.47 11.96 45.98
C LYS A 1136 15.34 11.09 46.87
N GLU A 1137 14.77 10.38 47.85
CA GLU A 1137 15.55 9.47 48.72
C GLU A 1137 16.26 8.36 47.92
N LYS A 1138 15.61 7.78 46.91
CA LYS A 1138 16.26 6.78 46.02
C LYS A 1138 17.30 7.37 45.08
N GLN A 1139 17.16 8.63 44.67
CA GLN A 1139 18.18 9.33 43.87
C GLN A 1139 19.37 9.77 44.73
N ASP A 1140 19.11 10.20 45.97
CA ASP A 1140 20.11 10.63 46.94
C ASP A 1140 20.88 9.42 47.54
N GLU A 1141 20.25 8.24 47.69
CA GLU A 1141 20.93 6.99 48.05
C GLU A 1141 21.79 6.42 46.90
N ALA A 1142 21.34 6.58 45.64
CA ALA A 1142 22.09 6.16 44.46
C ALA A 1142 23.26 7.11 44.12
N GLN A 1143 23.18 8.38 44.50
CA GLN A 1143 24.27 9.34 44.37
C GLN A 1143 25.28 9.24 45.53
N ASN A 1144 24.83 8.98 46.77
CA ASN A 1144 25.74 8.85 47.93
C ASN A 1144 26.56 7.54 47.97
N THR A 1145 26.22 6.54 47.16
CA THR A 1145 26.99 5.28 47.09
C THR A 1145 28.15 5.30 46.10
N ASN A 1146 28.23 6.30 45.20
CA ASN A 1146 29.29 6.37 44.17
C ASN A 1146 30.41 7.38 44.46
N ASP A 1147 30.26 8.30 45.42
CA ASP A 1147 31.26 9.35 45.67
C ASP A 1147 32.10 9.19 46.96
N ILE A 1148 31.95 8.09 47.72
CA ILE A 1148 32.76 7.81 48.92
C ILE A 1148 33.79 6.70 48.66
N LYS A 1149 34.64 6.87 47.63
CA LYS A 1149 35.99 6.27 47.57
C LYS A 1149 36.94 7.16 46.77
N LYS A 1150 37.35 8.31 47.35
CA LYS A 1150 38.71 8.88 47.24
C LYS A 1150 38.83 10.20 48.04
N GLY A 1151 39.47 10.09 49.20
CA GLY A 1151 40.39 11.07 49.83
C GLY A 1151 40.03 12.56 49.98
N SER A 1152 39.55 12.95 51.17
CA SER A 1152 40.21 13.80 52.20
C SER A 1152 41.07 15.04 51.81
N PRO A 1153 41.26 16.03 52.72
CA PRO A 1153 40.27 16.97 53.28
C PRO A 1153 40.81 18.43 53.33
N LEU A 1154 40.01 19.32 53.93
CA LEU A 1154 40.39 20.54 54.68
C LEU A 1154 40.28 21.95 54.04
N THR A 1155 39.73 22.82 54.92
CA THR A 1155 39.86 24.28 55.07
C THR A 1155 39.00 25.22 54.22
N ALA A 1156 37.86 25.57 54.82
CA ALA A 1156 37.57 26.87 55.44
C ALA A 1156 37.61 28.17 54.61
N THR A 1157 36.59 28.98 54.94
CA THR A 1157 36.45 30.45 54.84
C THR A 1157 35.78 31.03 53.60
N GLY A 1158 34.75 31.83 53.86
CA GLY A 1158 34.69 33.16 53.25
C GLY A 1158 33.49 33.45 52.34
N ASN A 1159 32.39 33.86 52.97
CA ASN A 1159 31.64 35.08 52.69
C ASN A 1159 31.14 35.45 51.27
N ASN A 1160 29.86 35.85 51.31
CA ASN A 1160 29.22 36.98 50.64
C ASN A 1160 28.53 36.75 49.28
N ALA A 1161 27.21 36.61 49.42
CA ALA A 1161 26.21 37.62 49.03
C ALA A 1161 25.83 37.79 47.56
N SER A 1162 24.49 37.75 47.41
CA SER A 1162 23.61 38.59 46.57
C SER A 1162 22.93 37.93 45.37
N CYS A 1163 21.60 38.12 45.39
CA CYS A 1163 20.53 37.83 44.42
C CYS A 1163 19.99 36.40 44.33
#